data_AF-A0A7M3Z837-F1
#
_entry.id   AF-A0A7M3Z837-F1
#
_cell.length_a   1.000
_cell.length_b   1.000
_cell.length_c   1.000
_cell.angle_alpha   90.00
_cell.angle_beta   90.00
_cell.angle_gamma   90.00
#
_symmetry.space_group_name_H-M   'P 1'
#
loop_
_entity.id
_entity.type
_entity.pdbx_description
1 polymer ?
#
loop_
_entity_poly.entity_id
_entity_poly.type
_entity_poly.pdbx_seq_one_letter_code
_entity_poly.pdbx_strand_id
1 'polypeptide(L)'
;MISSKQWTFDNGDGFAPYLFEHLREANLIGESASEFGGPDELLLISDGPITKDSNLTLIAGPPTIRCTATQPSRARQPPSKNPNSAFEGNIDLTGAETTCDWQVEEWDGDGWRTRVTIEREDLASSLRALSPLLPELENTEYIVPGGFAGLLTYDLVQWTEPVRLRNLPEPSTLLGVLFRVDRWIVYNRIEGILSILSLHSDDWFNNCVEVVDKWLKNRSVETFSAAEQSSFESAISDSEHCEIVDTVRSAIKDGDFYQLNYGRVWSGGINKPWSVFKRLIASNPAPYSGWISIPDHNYVVASVSPELLLSIHGDELSTRPIKGTRPRARKRDRDEALKRELVASRKEVSEHMMLVDLERNDLGKVCRVGSVKWHDWRIESHPNVHHLVSDVRGHLREDFDGWDAVQALFPGGSITGCPKTATIAAIDELEATPRHAWTGSLGFHDPRSGVACWNILIRTLEAKGDGAGRWQAKVQAGGGLVFDSLSIQEVEEAKWKAQALLDAAWGISESNIPKEDMSIEPVPALDERTESLLQSLKLQPQICIAPAEPIRWMPSDAALPSPNFDERRLLFIDNLDSFSWNIVHAVAQLGAEVVVVEGRGESAIEDVNHIIQSIKPTHIILGPGPGRPSHSPLTQLFADRAINGNITNPDGEIIPLLGICLGHQALGEAAGWKLISAPLGAVHGVPDDIQIEENLLFSRIPSVTKMMRYHSLILNSTNQDLNIIATDAKTQSLVMALAHPELPVWGVQFHPESCGSPEGWKLLDNFLLKSHRIAGQSVEVPLLGREG
;
A
#
# COMPACT_ATOMS: atom_id res chain seq x y z
N MET A 1 -24.01 -17.14 -22.78
CA MET A 1 -24.89 -17.65 -21.71
C MET A 1 -24.02 -18.33 -20.67
N ILE A 2 -23.86 -17.70 -19.50
CA ILE A 2 -23.13 -18.29 -18.36
C ILE A 2 -23.96 -19.45 -17.83
N SER A 3 -23.33 -20.61 -17.63
CA SER A 3 -23.97 -21.77 -17.02
C SER A 3 -23.79 -21.70 -15.51
N SER A 4 -24.90 -21.84 -14.77
CA SER A 4 -24.88 -21.72 -13.31
C SER A 4 -25.72 -22.79 -12.62
N LYS A 5 -25.22 -23.31 -11.50
CA LYS A 5 -25.96 -24.16 -10.58
C LYS A 5 -25.76 -23.64 -9.16
N GLN A 6 -26.82 -23.57 -8.37
CA GLN A 6 -26.78 -23.03 -7.01
C GLN A 6 -27.36 -24.01 -5.99
N TRP A 7 -26.86 -23.90 -4.75
CA TRP A 7 -27.34 -24.61 -3.57
C TRP A 7 -27.39 -23.64 -2.38
N THR A 8 -28.45 -23.74 -1.59
CA THR A 8 -28.41 -23.21 -0.21
C THR A 8 -27.43 -24.05 0.61
N PHE A 9 -26.50 -23.39 1.27
CA PHE A 9 -25.40 -24.02 1.98
C PHE A 9 -25.24 -23.38 3.36
N ASP A 10 -25.93 -23.95 4.35
CA ASP A 10 -25.84 -23.55 5.76
C ASP A 10 -24.60 -24.19 6.42
N ASN A 11 -23.40 -23.91 5.91
CA ASN A 11 -22.18 -24.28 6.63
C ASN A 11 -21.24 -23.09 6.77
N GLY A 12 -20.94 -22.75 8.02
CA GLY A 12 -19.94 -21.76 8.38
C GLY A 12 -18.53 -22.24 8.01
N ASP A 13 -17.66 -21.25 7.89
CA ASP A 13 -16.19 -21.23 7.89
C ASP A 13 -15.45 -22.58 7.93
N GLY A 14 -14.42 -22.72 7.07
CA GLY A 14 -13.52 -23.87 7.05
C GLY A 14 -13.92 -25.05 6.13
N PHE A 15 -15.01 -24.98 5.37
CA PHE A 15 -15.40 -26.05 4.44
C PHE A 15 -14.50 -26.15 3.19
N ALA A 16 -13.92 -25.03 2.76
CA ALA A 16 -13.33 -24.87 1.44
C ALA A 16 -12.18 -25.86 1.15
N PRO A 17 -11.23 -26.11 2.07
CA PRO A 17 -10.17 -27.08 1.84
C PRO A 17 -10.68 -28.51 1.60
N TYR A 18 -11.78 -28.92 2.26
CA TYR A 18 -12.35 -30.26 2.09
C TYR A 18 -13.07 -30.41 0.76
N LEU A 19 -13.81 -29.39 0.33
CA LEU A 19 -14.41 -29.39 -0.99
C LEU A 19 -13.32 -29.40 -2.08
N PHE A 20 -12.27 -28.61 -1.91
CA PHE A 20 -11.13 -28.56 -2.81
C PHE A 20 -10.45 -29.93 -2.96
N GLU A 21 -10.19 -30.62 -1.85
CA GLU A 21 -9.60 -31.96 -1.84
C GLU A 21 -10.52 -32.99 -2.51
N HIS A 22 -11.83 -32.93 -2.25
CA HIS A 22 -12.79 -33.82 -2.89
C HIS A 22 -12.88 -33.63 -4.41
N LEU A 23 -12.77 -32.37 -4.89
CA LEU A 23 -12.70 -32.08 -6.32
C LEU A 23 -11.41 -32.63 -6.95
N ARG A 24 -10.29 -32.54 -6.23
CA ARG A 24 -9.01 -33.12 -6.66
C ARG A 24 -9.10 -34.64 -6.78
N GLU A 25 -9.67 -35.32 -5.79
CA GLU A 25 -9.89 -36.78 -5.79
C GLU A 25 -10.86 -37.23 -6.91
N ALA A 26 -11.79 -36.37 -7.29
CA ALA A 26 -12.71 -36.58 -8.40
C ALA A 26 -12.12 -36.23 -9.78
N ASN A 27 -10.82 -35.89 -9.86
CA ASN A 27 -10.11 -35.49 -11.08
C ASN A 27 -10.71 -34.24 -11.77
N LEU A 28 -11.29 -33.33 -10.98
CA LEU A 28 -11.88 -32.09 -11.49
C LEU A 28 -10.95 -30.89 -11.38
N ILE A 29 -9.87 -30.98 -10.60
CA ILE A 29 -8.80 -29.98 -10.47
C ILE A 29 -7.44 -30.66 -10.26
N GLY A 30 -6.35 -29.92 -10.45
CA GLY A 30 -4.98 -30.42 -10.25
C GLY A 30 -4.48 -31.33 -11.37
N GLU A 31 -3.38 -32.03 -11.13
CA GLU A 31 -2.65 -32.83 -12.15
C GLU A 31 -3.49 -33.88 -12.88
N SER A 32 -4.53 -34.43 -12.23
CA SER A 32 -5.38 -35.47 -12.81
C SER A 32 -6.54 -34.93 -13.64
N ALA A 33 -6.72 -33.61 -13.72
CA ALA A 33 -7.79 -32.94 -14.46
C ALA A 33 -7.36 -32.48 -15.87
N SER A 34 -6.31 -33.08 -16.43
CA SER A 34 -5.68 -32.67 -17.70
C SER A 34 -6.61 -32.67 -18.91
N GLU A 35 -7.71 -33.45 -18.85
CA GLU A 35 -8.76 -33.47 -19.87
C GLU A 35 -9.59 -32.17 -19.92
N PHE A 36 -9.64 -31.42 -18.81
CA PHE A 36 -10.43 -30.18 -18.70
C PHE A 36 -9.58 -28.91 -18.79
N GLY A 37 -8.29 -28.98 -18.46
CA GLY A 37 -7.35 -27.85 -18.46
C GLY A 37 -6.01 -28.23 -17.83
N GLY A 38 -5.15 -27.23 -17.62
CA GLY A 38 -3.85 -27.42 -17.00
C GLY A 38 -3.91 -27.79 -15.52
N PRO A 39 -2.80 -28.27 -14.96
CA PRO A 39 -2.74 -28.83 -13.61
C PRO A 39 -2.69 -27.78 -12.50
N ASP A 40 -2.66 -26.50 -12.86
CA ASP A 40 -2.54 -25.40 -11.92
C ASP A 40 -3.78 -25.27 -11.02
N GLU A 41 -3.56 -24.90 -9.77
CA GLU A 41 -4.59 -24.86 -8.73
C GLU A 41 -4.71 -23.46 -8.12
N LEU A 42 -5.94 -22.97 -7.90
CA LEU A 42 -6.21 -21.73 -7.16
C LEU A 42 -7.42 -21.86 -6.24
N LEU A 43 -7.24 -21.45 -4.99
CA LEU A 43 -8.27 -21.37 -3.97
C LEU A 43 -8.10 -20.06 -3.19
N LEU A 44 -9.15 -19.24 -3.14
CA LEU A 44 -9.22 -18.00 -2.38
C LEU A 44 -10.32 -18.16 -1.31
N ILE A 45 -10.01 -17.88 -0.05
CA ILE A 45 -10.91 -18.15 1.07
C ILE A 45 -11.15 -16.87 1.85
N SER A 46 -12.43 -16.52 1.99
CA SER A 46 -12.89 -15.57 3.01
C SER A 46 -13.29 -16.32 4.28
N ASP A 47 -12.72 -15.91 5.40
CA ASP A 47 -13.02 -16.41 6.74
C ASP A 47 -13.01 -15.24 7.76
N GLY A 48 -13.36 -15.47 9.01
CA GLY A 48 -13.42 -14.40 10.02
C GLY A 48 -14.67 -13.51 9.91
N PRO A 49 -14.67 -12.26 10.40
CA PRO A 49 -15.85 -11.40 10.36
C PRO A 49 -16.33 -11.18 8.92
N ILE A 50 -17.64 -11.37 8.68
CA ILE A 50 -18.23 -11.10 7.37
C ILE A 50 -18.25 -9.58 7.16
N THR A 51 -17.52 -9.12 6.16
CA THR A 51 -17.49 -7.72 5.71
C THR A 51 -17.87 -7.63 4.24
N LYS A 52 -17.98 -6.42 3.67
CA LYS A 52 -18.24 -6.23 2.23
C LYS A 52 -17.17 -6.93 1.37
N ASP A 53 -15.92 -6.92 1.80
CA ASP A 53 -14.77 -7.42 1.03
C ASP A 53 -14.34 -8.85 1.42
N SER A 54 -14.82 -9.38 2.56
CA SER A 54 -14.50 -10.75 3.02
C SER A 54 -15.76 -11.61 3.16
N ASN A 55 -16.46 -11.79 2.05
CA ASN A 55 -17.72 -12.52 1.95
C ASN A 55 -17.71 -13.64 0.90
N LEU A 56 -16.65 -13.77 0.10
CA LEU A 56 -16.58 -14.71 -1.02
C LEU A 56 -15.43 -15.70 -0.86
N THR A 57 -15.75 -16.98 -0.99
CA THR A 57 -14.76 -18.06 -1.14
C THR A 57 -14.84 -18.59 -2.57
N LEU A 58 -13.69 -18.68 -3.24
CA LEU A 58 -13.58 -18.93 -4.68
C LEU A 58 -12.64 -20.12 -4.95
N ILE A 59 -13.11 -21.09 -5.73
CA ILE A 59 -12.32 -22.21 -6.24
C ILE A 59 -12.28 -22.11 -7.75
N ALA A 60 -11.09 -21.98 -8.33
CA ALA A 60 -10.93 -22.02 -9.77
C ALA A 60 -11.01 -23.47 -10.28
N GLY A 61 -11.72 -23.68 -11.38
CA GLY A 61 -11.56 -24.89 -12.18
C GLY A 61 -10.23 -24.90 -12.95
N PRO A 62 -9.89 -26.00 -13.64
CA PRO A 62 -8.64 -26.13 -14.38
C PRO A 62 -8.52 -25.03 -15.44
N PRO A 63 -7.45 -24.22 -15.41
CA PRO A 63 -7.27 -23.13 -16.37
C PRO A 63 -6.87 -23.69 -17.74
N THR A 64 -7.41 -23.11 -18.81
CA THR A 64 -7.01 -23.43 -20.20
C THR A 64 -6.02 -22.40 -20.74
N ILE A 65 -6.02 -21.19 -20.14
CA ILE A 65 -5.11 -20.09 -20.43
C ILE A 65 -4.53 -19.59 -19.12
N ARG A 66 -3.22 -19.39 -19.10
CA ARG A 66 -2.54 -18.65 -18.05
C ARG A 66 -1.59 -17.62 -18.65
N CYS A 67 -1.18 -16.67 -17.83
CA CYS A 67 -0.25 -15.63 -18.19
C CYS A 67 0.84 -15.60 -17.13
N THR A 68 2.12 -15.72 -17.51
CA THR A 68 3.24 -15.81 -16.57
C THR A 68 4.26 -14.72 -16.83
N ALA A 69 4.79 -14.14 -15.75
CA ALA A 69 5.93 -13.22 -15.79
C ALA A 69 7.13 -13.91 -15.14
N THR A 70 8.31 -13.76 -15.72
CA THR A 70 9.55 -14.34 -15.17
C THR A 70 10.68 -13.32 -15.18
N GLN A 71 11.63 -13.47 -14.26
CA GLN A 71 12.76 -12.57 -14.15
C GLN A 71 13.59 -12.60 -15.44
N PRO A 72 13.82 -11.44 -16.09
CA PRO A 72 14.69 -11.35 -17.25
C PRO A 72 16.14 -11.77 -16.97
N SER A 73 16.89 -12.05 -18.02
CA SER A 73 18.33 -12.31 -17.90
C SER A 73 19.07 -11.09 -17.35
N ARG A 74 20.16 -11.31 -16.61
CA ARG A 74 21.01 -10.24 -16.07
C ARG A 74 21.61 -9.32 -17.14
N ALA A 75 21.71 -9.80 -18.38
CA ALA A 75 22.18 -9.01 -19.52
C ALA A 75 21.14 -8.00 -20.00
N ARG A 76 19.85 -8.33 -19.90
CA ARG A 76 18.74 -7.41 -20.19
C ARG A 76 18.42 -6.52 -18.99
N GLN A 77 18.37 -7.10 -17.80
CA GLN A 77 18.07 -6.42 -16.53
C GLN A 77 19.26 -6.55 -15.57
N PRO A 78 20.28 -5.67 -15.67
CA PRO A 78 21.38 -5.65 -14.72
C PRO A 78 20.91 -5.14 -13.35
N PRO A 79 21.43 -5.71 -12.24
CA PRO A 79 21.22 -5.16 -10.91
C PRO A 79 21.86 -3.76 -10.80
N SER A 80 21.40 -2.98 -9.83
CA SER A 80 22.01 -1.69 -9.51
C SER A 80 23.50 -1.84 -9.22
N LYS A 81 24.29 -0.95 -9.81
CA LYS A 81 25.74 -0.84 -9.56
C LYS A 81 26.07 0.26 -8.56
N ASN A 82 25.07 0.95 -8.01
CA ASN A 82 25.28 2.03 -7.07
C ASN A 82 25.90 1.48 -5.77
N PRO A 83 27.15 1.86 -5.42
CA PRO A 83 27.83 1.34 -4.24
C PRO A 83 27.39 2.04 -2.95
N ASN A 84 26.67 3.16 -3.03
CA ASN A 84 26.31 4.00 -1.89
C ASN A 84 25.05 3.51 -1.19
N SER A 85 24.97 3.64 0.13
CA SER A 85 23.86 3.05 0.89
C SER A 85 22.55 3.82 0.74
N ALA A 86 21.44 3.09 0.64
CA ALA A 86 20.10 3.66 0.73
C ALA A 86 19.83 4.27 2.12
N PHE A 87 20.49 3.76 3.16
CA PHE A 87 20.47 4.30 4.52
C PHE A 87 21.26 5.63 4.67
N GLU A 88 21.88 6.11 3.61
CA GLU A 88 22.50 7.43 3.52
C GLU A 88 21.75 8.34 2.53
N GLY A 89 20.53 7.96 2.12
CA GLY A 89 19.71 8.68 1.15
C GLY A 89 20.10 8.48 -0.32
N ASN A 90 21.08 7.62 -0.61
CA ASN A 90 21.54 7.34 -1.97
C ASN A 90 20.74 6.21 -2.60
N ILE A 91 19.83 6.56 -3.52
CA ILE A 91 18.93 5.60 -4.17
C ILE A 91 19.21 5.61 -5.66
N ASP A 92 19.28 4.43 -6.29
CA ASP A 92 19.35 4.29 -7.74
C ASP A 92 17.93 4.40 -8.34
N LEU A 93 17.60 5.58 -8.83
CA LEU A 93 16.29 5.94 -9.38
C LEU A 93 16.18 5.75 -10.90
N THR A 94 17.06 4.93 -11.49
CA THR A 94 17.03 4.62 -12.93
C THR A 94 15.94 3.61 -13.31
N GLY A 95 15.30 2.97 -12.32
CA GLY A 95 14.23 1.99 -12.54
C GLY A 95 14.70 0.74 -13.28
N ALA A 96 13.76 0.03 -13.91
CA ALA A 96 14.07 -1.12 -14.76
C ALA A 96 14.50 -0.70 -16.17
N GLU A 97 15.49 -1.41 -16.73
CA GLU A 97 15.93 -1.24 -18.14
C GLU A 97 15.13 -2.11 -19.11
N THR A 98 14.21 -2.91 -18.59
CA THR A 98 13.40 -3.87 -19.34
C THR A 98 11.94 -3.58 -19.20
N THR A 99 11.17 -4.03 -20.18
CA THR A 99 9.73 -4.16 -20.10
C THR A 99 9.32 -5.22 -19.06
N CYS A 100 8.12 -5.06 -18.49
CA CYS A 100 7.47 -6.05 -17.66
C CYS A 100 6.88 -7.16 -18.55
N ASP A 101 7.68 -8.14 -18.94
CA ASP A 101 7.28 -9.14 -19.94
C ASP A 101 6.30 -10.18 -19.35
N TRP A 102 5.16 -10.40 -20.02
CA TRP A 102 4.18 -11.44 -19.69
C TRP A 102 3.97 -12.40 -20.86
N GLN A 103 4.07 -13.69 -20.61
CA GLN A 103 3.86 -14.76 -21.58
C GLN A 103 2.44 -15.29 -21.44
N VAL A 104 1.66 -15.25 -22.52
CA VAL A 104 0.35 -15.91 -22.59
C VAL A 104 0.57 -17.35 -23.03
N GLU A 105 0.07 -18.28 -22.22
CA GLU A 105 0.24 -19.71 -22.38
C GLU A 105 -1.11 -20.41 -22.46
N GLU A 106 -1.23 -21.35 -23.41
CA GLU A 106 -2.42 -22.18 -23.57
C GLU A 106 -2.08 -23.64 -23.27
N TRP A 107 -3.02 -24.34 -22.63
CA TRP A 107 -2.93 -25.78 -22.39
C TRP A 107 -3.27 -26.56 -23.66
N ASP A 108 -2.40 -27.48 -24.09
CA ASP A 108 -2.63 -28.33 -25.27
C ASP A 108 -3.05 -29.78 -24.96
N GLY A 109 -3.18 -30.12 -23.67
CA GLY A 109 -3.47 -31.48 -23.18
C GLY A 109 -2.25 -32.15 -22.52
N ASP A 110 -1.05 -31.80 -22.95
CA ASP A 110 0.21 -32.39 -22.46
C ASP A 110 1.10 -31.36 -21.73
N GLY A 111 0.94 -30.07 -22.02
CA GLY A 111 1.72 -29.00 -21.39
C GLY A 111 1.26 -27.59 -21.75
N TRP A 112 1.86 -26.62 -21.07
CA TRP A 112 1.69 -25.19 -21.38
C TRP A 112 2.50 -24.79 -22.61
N ARG A 113 1.88 -24.06 -23.54
CA ARG A 113 2.51 -23.54 -24.75
C ARG A 113 2.40 -22.04 -24.80
N THR A 114 3.54 -21.35 -24.76
CA THR A 114 3.60 -19.92 -25.01
C THR A 114 3.08 -19.60 -26.42
N ARG A 115 2.09 -18.71 -26.49
CA ARG A 115 1.49 -18.24 -27.75
C ARG A 115 2.00 -16.86 -28.13
N VAL A 116 2.06 -15.96 -27.15
CA VAL A 116 2.48 -14.57 -27.35
C VAL A 116 3.18 -14.06 -26.10
N THR A 117 4.15 -13.19 -26.31
CA THR A 117 4.78 -12.40 -25.24
C THR A 117 4.30 -10.96 -25.37
N ILE A 118 3.83 -10.40 -24.27
CA ILE A 118 3.46 -9.00 -24.11
C ILE A 118 4.62 -8.30 -23.44
N GLU A 119 5.09 -7.24 -24.09
CA GLU A 119 6.18 -6.39 -23.60
C GLU A 119 5.64 -4.98 -23.45
N ARG A 120 5.55 -4.49 -22.21
CA ARG A 120 5.18 -3.10 -21.89
C ARG A 120 6.05 -2.56 -20.77
N GLU A 121 6.06 -1.25 -20.61
CA GLU A 121 7.01 -0.55 -19.73
C GLU A 121 6.75 -0.82 -18.25
N ASP A 122 5.48 -0.98 -17.86
CA ASP A 122 5.07 -1.13 -16.46
C ASP A 122 4.09 -2.31 -16.25
N LEU A 123 3.74 -2.59 -14.99
CA LEU A 123 2.84 -3.68 -14.63
C LEU A 123 1.41 -3.43 -15.15
N ALA A 124 0.86 -2.22 -14.96
CA ALA A 124 -0.50 -1.88 -15.39
C ALA A 124 -0.71 -2.09 -16.89
N SER A 125 0.17 -1.54 -17.72
CA SER A 125 0.10 -1.63 -19.17
C SER A 125 0.27 -3.06 -19.67
N SER A 126 1.14 -3.86 -19.05
CA SER A 126 1.28 -5.28 -19.35
C SER A 126 0.01 -6.07 -19.02
N LEU A 127 -0.56 -5.89 -17.83
CA LEU A 127 -1.79 -6.58 -17.42
C LEU A 127 -3.01 -6.15 -18.24
N ARG A 128 -3.12 -4.85 -18.56
CA ARG A 128 -4.15 -4.32 -19.46
C ARG A 128 -4.08 -4.94 -20.85
N ALA A 129 -2.87 -5.19 -21.36
CA ALA A 129 -2.67 -5.83 -22.66
C ALA A 129 -3.14 -7.30 -22.71
N LEU A 130 -3.49 -7.91 -21.57
CA LEU A 130 -4.14 -9.23 -21.49
C LEU A 130 -5.64 -9.17 -21.79
N SER A 131 -6.27 -8.00 -21.80
CA SER A 131 -7.72 -7.83 -22.01
C SER A 131 -8.29 -8.54 -23.25
N PRO A 132 -7.59 -8.67 -24.40
CA PRO A 132 -8.09 -9.43 -25.54
C PRO A 132 -8.35 -10.93 -25.26
N LEU A 133 -7.83 -11.48 -24.15
CA LEU A 133 -8.11 -12.84 -23.72
C LEU A 133 -9.49 -12.99 -23.05
N LEU A 134 -10.08 -11.89 -22.60
CA LEU A 134 -11.34 -11.90 -21.87
C LEU A 134 -12.52 -12.15 -22.83
N PRO A 135 -13.45 -13.07 -22.52
CA PRO A 135 -14.64 -13.28 -23.33
C PRO A 135 -15.59 -12.07 -23.27
N GLU A 136 -16.53 -11.98 -24.21
CA GLU A 136 -17.60 -10.98 -24.15
C GLU A 136 -18.53 -11.24 -22.95
N LEU A 137 -18.96 -10.15 -22.29
CA LEU A 137 -19.91 -10.19 -21.17
C LEU A 137 -20.99 -9.12 -21.35
N GLU A 138 -22.19 -9.43 -20.87
CA GLU A 138 -23.19 -8.41 -20.55
C GLU A 138 -22.82 -7.79 -19.19
N ASN A 139 -22.92 -6.47 -19.08
CA ASN A 139 -22.37 -5.69 -17.96
C ASN A 139 -22.96 -6.14 -16.60
N THR A 140 -22.11 -6.56 -15.66
CA THR A 140 -22.52 -7.02 -14.31
C THR A 140 -21.50 -6.63 -13.25
N GLU A 141 -21.95 -6.27 -12.04
CA GLU A 141 -21.10 -5.89 -10.89
C GLU A 141 -20.79 -7.07 -9.95
N TYR A 142 -20.81 -8.31 -10.46
CA TYR A 142 -20.58 -9.53 -9.67
C TYR A 142 -19.44 -10.36 -10.27
N ILE A 143 -18.92 -11.30 -9.48
CA ILE A 143 -17.95 -12.28 -9.99
C ILE A 143 -18.56 -13.08 -11.13
N VAL A 144 -17.85 -13.12 -12.25
CA VAL A 144 -18.22 -13.83 -13.46
C VAL A 144 -17.03 -14.62 -14.02
N PRO A 145 -17.29 -15.71 -14.76
CA PRO A 145 -16.23 -16.46 -15.40
C PRO A 145 -15.50 -15.66 -16.50
N GLY A 146 -14.24 -16.02 -16.73
CA GLY A 146 -13.37 -15.49 -17.77
C GLY A 146 -12.49 -14.31 -17.33
N GLY A 147 -12.60 -13.85 -16.07
CA GLY A 147 -11.70 -12.85 -15.48
C GLY A 147 -10.32 -13.42 -15.10
N PHE A 148 -9.43 -12.59 -14.58
CA PHE A 148 -8.09 -13.00 -14.16
C PHE A 148 -8.00 -13.26 -12.66
N ALA A 149 -7.28 -14.30 -12.26
CA ALA A 149 -6.95 -14.54 -10.86
C ALA A 149 -5.60 -15.25 -10.70
N GLY A 150 -4.86 -14.94 -9.66
CA GLY A 150 -3.56 -15.55 -9.43
C GLY A 150 -2.65 -14.72 -8.52
N LEU A 151 -1.35 -14.83 -8.76
CA LEU A 151 -0.27 -14.36 -7.89
C LEU A 151 0.57 -13.28 -8.57
N LEU A 152 0.88 -12.23 -7.82
CA LEU A 152 1.88 -11.20 -8.12
C LEU A 152 2.95 -11.27 -7.01
N THR A 153 4.19 -11.65 -7.32
CA THR A 153 5.26 -11.67 -6.31
C THR A 153 5.77 -10.26 -6.06
N TYR A 154 6.34 -10.01 -4.86
CA TYR A 154 6.88 -8.71 -4.46
C TYR A 154 7.86 -8.14 -5.49
N ASP A 155 8.66 -9.01 -6.13
CA ASP A 155 9.76 -8.59 -6.99
C ASP A 155 9.29 -7.97 -8.32
N LEU A 156 7.98 -7.99 -8.62
CA LEU A 156 7.38 -7.14 -9.67
C LEU A 156 7.51 -5.64 -9.37
N VAL A 157 7.90 -5.26 -8.15
CA VAL A 157 8.22 -3.87 -7.76
C VAL A 157 9.22 -3.19 -8.69
N GLN A 158 10.07 -3.96 -9.38
CA GLN A 158 10.97 -3.47 -10.43
C GLN A 158 10.27 -2.64 -11.51
N TRP A 159 8.97 -2.87 -11.74
CA TRP A 159 8.15 -2.17 -12.74
C TRP A 159 6.99 -1.38 -12.12
N THR A 160 6.88 -1.36 -10.78
CA THR A 160 5.89 -0.51 -10.10
C THR A 160 6.49 0.74 -9.47
N GLU A 161 7.77 0.70 -9.12
CA GLU A 161 8.48 1.79 -8.48
C GLU A 161 9.74 2.16 -9.28
N PRO A 162 10.13 3.44 -9.32
CA PRO A 162 11.27 3.93 -10.10
C PRO A 162 12.59 3.64 -9.35
N VAL A 163 12.83 2.39 -8.97
CA VAL A 163 14.00 1.97 -8.18
C VAL A 163 14.70 0.77 -8.82
N ARG A 164 16.01 0.86 -8.93
CA ARG A 164 16.85 -0.24 -9.40
C ARG A 164 17.41 -1.02 -8.23
N LEU A 165 17.06 -2.30 -8.16
CA LEU A 165 17.45 -3.20 -7.06
C LEU A 165 18.80 -3.88 -7.30
N ARG A 166 19.51 -4.19 -6.21
CA ARG A 166 20.78 -4.94 -6.21
C ARG A 166 20.56 -6.44 -6.18
N ASN A 167 19.58 -6.92 -5.40
CA ASN A 167 19.39 -8.35 -5.12
C ASN A 167 18.19 -8.92 -5.88
N LEU A 168 18.32 -8.97 -7.20
CA LEU A 168 17.27 -9.49 -8.10
C LEU A 168 17.07 -11.02 -7.97
N PRO A 169 15.83 -11.54 -8.11
CA PRO A 169 15.57 -12.97 -8.26
C PRO A 169 16.43 -13.61 -9.33
N GLU A 170 16.74 -14.91 -9.27
CA GLU A 170 17.53 -15.55 -10.34
C GLU A 170 16.78 -15.53 -11.69
N PRO A 171 17.47 -15.46 -12.84
CA PRO A 171 16.81 -15.45 -14.15
C PRO A 171 15.83 -16.61 -14.31
N SER A 172 14.70 -16.36 -14.97
CA SER A 172 13.58 -17.31 -15.14
C SER A 172 12.81 -17.67 -13.86
N THR A 173 13.10 -17.03 -12.72
CA THR A 173 12.25 -17.14 -11.53
C THR A 173 10.86 -16.58 -11.85
N LEU A 174 9.80 -17.29 -11.46
CA LEU A 174 8.43 -16.84 -11.63
C LEU A 174 8.17 -15.60 -10.77
N LEU A 175 7.72 -14.51 -11.40
CA LEU A 175 7.40 -13.23 -10.76
C LEU A 175 5.89 -12.97 -10.70
N GLY A 176 5.12 -13.62 -11.56
CA GLY A 176 3.67 -13.49 -11.57
C GLY A 176 3.03 -14.60 -12.38
N VAL A 177 1.80 -14.96 -12.01
CA VAL A 177 0.97 -15.89 -12.76
C VAL A 177 -0.50 -15.51 -12.59
N LEU A 178 -1.20 -15.34 -13.71
CA LEU A 178 -2.64 -15.09 -13.73
C LEU A 178 -3.33 -16.13 -14.61
N PHE A 179 -4.37 -16.75 -14.09
CA PHE A 179 -5.25 -17.66 -14.82
C PHE A 179 -6.40 -16.88 -15.42
N ARG A 180 -6.79 -17.17 -16.67
CA ARG A 180 -8.13 -16.81 -17.14
C ARG A 180 -9.11 -17.85 -16.59
N VAL A 181 -9.90 -17.47 -15.60
CA VAL A 181 -10.71 -18.42 -14.84
C VAL A 181 -12.08 -18.59 -15.48
N ASP A 182 -12.18 -19.51 -16.44
CA ASP A 182 -13.40 -19.80 -17.19
C ASP A 182 -14.46 -20.57 -16.38
N ARG A 183 -14.08 -21.06 -15.18
CA ARG A 183 -14.87 -21.93 -14.32
C ARG A 183 -14.62 -21.57 -12.85
N TRP A 184 -15.66 -21.21 -12.13
CA TRP A 184 -15.63 -20.89 -10.70
C TRP A 184 -16.57 -21.79 -9.91
N ILE A 185 -16.17 -22.09 -8.68
CA ILE A 185 -17.10 -22.42 -7.60
C ILE A 185 -17.03 -21.27 -6.59
N VAL A 186 -18.16 -20.65 -6.30
CA VAL A 186 -18.27 -19.44 -5.49
C VAL A 186 -19.18 -19.71 -4.31
N TYR A 187 -18.71 -19.47 -3.09
CA TYR A 187 -19.56 -19.43 -1.91
C TYR A 187 -19.72 -18.00 -1.41
N ASN A 188 -20.96 -17.52 -1.42
CA ASN A 188 -21.35 -16.25 -0.82
C ASN A 188 -21.78 -16.48 0.64
N ARG A 189 -20.94 -16.01 1.57
CA ARG A 189 -21.14 -16.14 3.02
C ARG A 189 -22.32 -15.31 3.54
N ILE A 190 -22.67 -14.21 2.86
CA ILE A 190 -23.80 -13.35 3.24
C ILE A 190 -25.12 -14.02 2.88
N GLU A 191 -25.19 -14.58 1.68
CA GLU A 191 -26.43 -15.19 1.15
C GLU A 191 -26.58 -16.66 1.57
N GLY A 192 -25.50 -17.31 2.01
CA GLY A 192 -25.48 -18.76 2.27
C GLY A 192 -25.64 -19.57 0.99
N ILE A 193 -25.11 -19.08 -0.15
CA ILE A 193 -25.28 -19.68 -1.46
C ILE A 193 -23.94 -20.17 -2.00
N LEU A 194 -23.87 -21.48 -2.30
CA LEU A 194 -22.79 -22.07 -3.08
C LEU A 194 -23.23 -22.13 -4.55
N SER A 195 -22.38 -21.67 -5.46
CA SER A 195 -22.64 -21.62 -6.90
C SER A 195 -21.49 -22.24 -7.69
N ILE A 196 -21.79 -22.97 -8.76
CA ILE A 196 -20.84 -23.22 -9.85
C ILE A 196 -21.18 -22.25 -10.98
N LEU A 197 -20.19 -21.52 -11.48
CA LEU A 197 -20.30 -20.60 -12.61
C LEU A 197 -19.31 -21.04 -13.70
N SER A 198 -19.76 -21.19 -14.93
CA SER A 198 -18.87 -21.48 -16.07
C SER A 198 -19.28 -20.73 -17.33
N LEU A 199 -18.30 -20.37 -18.16
CA LEU A 199 -18.55 -19.81 -19.50
C LEU A 199 -19.39 -20.75 -20.38
N HIS A 200 -19.21 -22.07 -20.21
CA HIS A 200 -19.86 -23.10 -21.02
C HIS A 200 -20.35 -24.25 -20.14
N SER A 201 -21.48 -24.86 -20.49
CA SER A 201 -21.95 -26.09 -19.84
C SER A 201 -21.22 -27.31 -20.44
N ASP A 202 -19.93 -27.41 -20.18
CA ASP A 202 -19.07 -28.51 -20.64
C ASP A 202 -19.15 -29.74 -19.71
N ASP A 203 -18.40 -30.79 -20.05
CA ASP A 203 -18.34 -32.02 -19.25
C ASP A 203 -17.81 -31.76 -17.83
N TRP A 204 -16.88 -30.81 -17.67
CA TRP A 204 -16.42 -30.40 -16.35
C TRP A 204 -17.57 -29.85 -15.51
N PHE A 205 -18.39 -28.93 -16.06
CA PHE A 205 -19.52 -28.35 -15.33
C PHE A 205 -20.50 -29.43 -14.88
N ASN A 206 -20.89 -30.33 -15.76
CA ASN A 206 -21.84 -31.41 -15.43
C ASN A 206 -21.27 -32.36 -14.35
N ASN A 207 -20.02 -32.78 -14.50
CA ASN A 207 -19.36 -33.65 -13.52
C ASN A 207 -19.19 -32.96 -12.17
N CYS A 208 -18.83 -31.68 -12.17
CA CYS A 208 -18.67 -30.87 -10.96
C CYS A 208 -20.00 -30.71 -10.21
N VAL A 209 -21.10 -30.46 -10.93
CA VAL A 209 -22.45 -30.44 -10.32
C VAL A 209 -22.76 -31.76 -9.60
N GLU A 210 -22.51 -32.90 -10.24
CA GLU A 210 -22.76 -34.21 -9.63
C GLU A 210 -21.89 -34.48 -8.40
N VAL A 211 -20.60 -34.12 -8.47
CA VAL A 211 -19.65 -34.29 -7.37
C VAL A 211 -20.02 -33.41 -6.19
N VAL A 212 -20.32 -32.13 -6.42
CA VAL A 212 -20.78 -31.21 -5.36
C VAL A 212 -22.11 -31.68 -4.76
N ASP A 213 -23.06 -32.15 -5.58
CA ASP A 213 -24.34 -32.71 -5.09
C ASP A 213 -24.14 -33.92 -4.15
N LYS A 214 -23.16 -34.80 -4.46
CA LYS A 214 -22.82 -35.95 -3.63
C LYS A 214 -22.10 -35.52 -2.36
N TRP A 215 -21.14 -34.61 -2.48
CA TRP A 215 -20.37 -34.07 -1.35
C TRP A 215 -21.29 -33.37 -0.33
N LEU A 216 -22.24 -32.57 -0.79
CA LEU A 216 -23.21 -31.89 0.06
C LEU A 216 -24.06 -32.86 0.91
N LYS A 217 -24.33 -34.07 0.41
CA LYS A 217 -25.11 -35.12 1.09
C LYS A 217 -24.27 -35.96 2.06
N ASN A 218 -23.01 -36.18 1.75
CA ASN A 218 -22.14 -37.15 2.45
C ASN A 218 -20.95 -36.46 3.12
N ARG A 219 -21.20 -35.39 3.88
CA ARG A 219 -20.12 -34.63 4.54
C ARG A 219 -19.46 -35.47 5.63
N SER A 220 -18.15 -35.66 5.51
CA SER A 220 -17.31 -36.14 6.60
C SER A 220 -16.41 -35.02 7.10
N VAL A 221 -16.28 -34.90 8.42
CA VAL A 221 -15.24 -34.06 9.02
C VAL A 221 -13.97 -34.88 9.05
N GLU A 222 -12.97 -34.49 8.29
CA GLU A 222 -11.65 -35.10 8.39
C GLU A 222 -10.84 -34.44 9.51
N THR A 223 -10.20 -35.28 10.33
CA THR A 223 -9.22 -34.83 11.31
C THR A 223 -7.85 -34.72 10.66
N PHE A 224 -7.23 -33.54 10.75
CA PHE A 224 -5.88 -33.34 10.24
C PHE A 224 -4.84 -33.96 11.18
N SER A 225 -3.79 -34.55 10.62
CA SER A 225 -2.63 -34.98 11.39
C SER A 225 -1.82 -33.75 11.81
N ALA A 226 -1.34 -33.76 13.06
CA ALA A 226 -0.34 -32.80 13.53
C ALA A 226 0.90 -32.80 12.62
N ALA A 227 1.61 -31.67 12.57
CA ALA A 227 2.90 -31.62 11.88
C ALA A 227 3.89 -32.53 12.60
N GLU A 228 4.65 -33.31 11.84
CA GLU A 228 5.78 -34.05 12.40
C GLU A 228 6.89 -33.07 12.76
N GLN A 229 7.46 -33.23 13.95
CA GLN A 229 8.56 -32.39 14.40
C GLN A 229 9.76 -32.59 13.47
N SER A 230 10.21 -31.51 12.85
CA SER A 230 11.30 -31.53 11.88
C SER A 230 12.18 -30.28 12.01
N SER A 231 13.40 -30.36 11.51
CA SER A 231 14.38 -29.26 11.61
C SER A 231 14.10 -28.19 10.56
N PHE A 232 14.20 -26.94 10.99
CA PHE A 232 14.24 -25.73 10.17
C PHE A 232 15.38 -24.85 10.67
N GLU A 233 15.81 -23.90 9.85
CA GLU A 233 16.82 -22.91 10.18
C GLU A 233 16.24 -21.50 10.09
N SER A 234 16.82 -20.58 10.85
CA SER A 234 16.58 -19.15 10.72
C SER A 234 17.78 -18.54 9.99
N ALA A 235 17.53 -17.71 8.97
CA ALA A 235 18.59 -17.11 8.15
C ALA A 235 19.58 -16.27 8.96
N ILE A 236 19.11 -15.65 10.05
CA ILE A 236 19.92 -14.87 10.98
C ILE A 236 19.61 -15.22 12.44
N SER A 237 20.52 -14.88 13.34
CA SER A 237 20.34 -14.95 14.79
C SER A 237 19.50 -13.80 15.35
N ASP A 238 19.10 -13.92 16.62
CA ASP A 238 18.38 -12.85 17.33
C ASP A 238 19.23 -11.60 17.54
N SER A 239 20.56 -11.78 17.69
CA SER A 239 21.52 -10.67 17.86
C SER A 239 21.64 -9.87 16.56
N GLU A 240 21.82 -10.56 15.43
CA GLU A 240 21.88 -9.91 14.12
C GLU A 240 20.58 -9.17 13.80
N HIS A 241 19.42 -9.75 14.15
CA HIS A 241 18.15 -9.05 13.96
C HIS A 241 18.06 -7.81 14.87
N CYS A 242 18.56 -7.85 16.11
CA CYS A 242 18.61 -6.66 16.96
C CYS A 242 19.50 -5.56 16.35
N GLU A 243 20.66 -5.92 15.80
CA GLU A 243 21.57 -4.98 15.13
C GLU A 243 20.90 -4.32 13.93
N ILE A 244 20.16 -5.09 13.12
CA ILE A 244 19.35 -4.58 12.02
C ILE A 244 18.33 -3.53 12.51
N VAL A 245 17.62 -3.82 13.60
CA VAL A 245 16.65 -2.88 14.18
C VAL A 245 17.34 -1.58 14.59
N ASP A 246 18.51 -1.66 15.22
CA ASP A 246 19.26 -0.47 15.64
C ASP A 246 19.82 0.33 14.46
N THR A 247 20.26 -0.32 13.38
CA THR A 247 20.65 0.35 12.13
C THR A 247 19.48 1.12 11.52
N VAL A 248 18.31 0.48 11.41
CA VAL A 248 17.10 1.12 10.87
C VAL A 248 16.67 2.30 11.75
N ARG A 249 16.70 2.15 13.08
CA ARG A 249 16.40 3.26 14.01
C ARG A 249 17.37 4.43 13.86
N SER A 250 18.64 4.17 13.60
CA SER A 250 19.62 5.24 13.33
C SER A 250 19.28 6.01 12.06
N ALA A 251 18.98 5.33 10.96
CA ALA A 251 18.62 6.00 9.70
C ALA A 251 17.28 6.76 9.81
N ILE A 252 16.30 6.22 10.52
CA ILE A 252 15.07 6.96 10.83
C ILE A 252 15.39 8.23 11.60
N LYS A 253 16.28 8.17 12.60
CA LYS A 253 16.71 9.35 13.37
C LYS A 253 17.46 10.37 12.50
N ASP A 254 18.21 9.91 11.51
CA ASP A 254 18.96 10.77 10.58
C ASP A 254 18.09 11.34 9.45
N GLY A 255 16.83 10.92 9.38
CA GLY A 255 15.78 11.49 8.52
C GLY A 255 15.61 10.77 7.18
N ASP A 256 16.25 9.62 6.99
CA ASP A 256 16.21 8.90 5.71
C ASP A 256 14.86 8.20 5.48
N PHE A 257 14.19 7.77 6.56
CA PHE A 257 12.90 7.09 6.53
C PHE A 257 12.01 7.51 7.71
N TYR A 258 10.70 7.31 7.57
CA TYR A 258 9.74 7.41 8.67
C TYR A 258 9.52 6.05 9.36
N GLN A 259 9.45 5.00 8.54
CA GLN A 259 9.28 3.60 8.93
C GLN A 259 9.86 2.70 7.84
N LEU A 260 10.44 1.56 8.22
CA LEU A 260 10.88 0.52 7.27
C LEU A 260 10.46 -0.86 7.77
N ASN A 261 9.92 -1.69 6.89
CA ASN A 261 9.51 -3.05 7.22
C ASN A 261 10.61 -4.05 6.90
N TYR A 262 11.10 -4.74 7.93
CA TYR A 262 12.09 -5.81 7.78
C TYR A 262 11.43 -7.19 7.97
N GLY A 263 11.86 -8.19 7.19
CA GLY A 263 11.40 -9.57 7.28
C GLY A 263 12.52 -10.57 7.57
N ARG A 264 12.42 -11.29 8.68
CA ARG A 264 13.29 -12.43 9.01
C ARG A 264 12.79 -13.69 8.32
N VAL A 265 13.72 -14.51 7.81
CA VAL A 265 13.44 -15.74 7.06
C VAL A 265 13.72 -17.00 7.88
N TRP A 266 12.81 -17.97 7.80
CA TRP A 266 12.97 -19.33 8.27
C TRP A 266 12.75 -20.31 7.11
N SER A 267 13.58 -21.35 7.04
CA SER A 267 13.57 -22.30 5.93
C SER A 267 13.75 -23.74 6.43
N GLY A 268 13.10 -24.69 5.77
CA GLY A 268 13.25 -26.11 6.10
C GLY A 268 12.53 -27.02 5.11
N GLY A 269 12.91 -28.30 5.11
CA GLY A 269 12.21 -29.31 4.31
C GLY A 269 10.79 -29.54 4.85
N ILE A 270 9.84 -29.77 3.95
CA ILE A 270 8.47 -30.20 4.30
C ILE A 270 8.05 -31.36 3.40
N ASN A 271 7.11 -32.19 3.88
CA ASN A 271 6.64 -33.35 3.12
C ASN A 271 5.63 -32.96 2.03
N LYS A 272 4.48 -32.39 2.43
CA LYS A 272 3.37 -32.02 1.54
C LYS A 272 2.90 -30.61 1.87
N PRO A 273 3.10 -29.61 0.99
CA PRO A 273 2.65 -28.24 1.23
C PRO A 273 1.13 -28.14 1.51
N TRP A 274 0.31 -28.96 0.83
CA TRP A 274 -1.14 -28.99 1.05
C TRP A 274 -1.53 -29.33 2.49
N SER A 275 -0.84 -30.29 3.11
CA SER A 275 -1.08 -30.66 4.51
C SER A 275 -0.73 -29.54 5.48
N VAL A 276 0.29 -28.73 5.15
CA VAL A 276 0.64 -27.53 5.92
C VAL A 276 -0.47 -26.49 5.82
N PHE A 277 -0.96 -26.22 4.61
CA PHE A 277 -2.05 -25.27 4.39
C PHE A 277 -3.34 -25.65 5.14
N LYS A 278 -3.74 -26.94 5.11
CA LYS A 278 -4.92 -27.41 5.87
C LYS A 278 -4.79 -27.14 7.38
N ARG A 279 -3.59 -27.36 7.95
CA ARG A 279 -3.31 -27.04 9.36
C ARG A 279 -3.34 -25.53 9.63
N LEU A 280 -2.83 -24.71 8.70
CA LEU A 280 -2.82 -23.26 8.83
C LEU A 280 -4.22 -22.68 8.90
N ILE A 281 -5.07 -23.03 7.93
CA ILE A 281 -6.47 -22.56 7.89
C ILE A 281 -7.22 -22.97 9.16
N ALA A 282 -7.06 -24.21 9.62
CA ALA A 282 -7.74 -24.69 10.82
C ALA A 282 -7.29 -23.99 12.12
N SER A 283 -6.03 -23.54 12.17
CA SER A 283 -5.46 -22.90 13.36
C SER A 283 -5.65 -21.38 13.37
N ASN A 284 -5.60 -20.74 12.21
CA ASN A 284 -5.57 -19.28 12.03
C ASN A 284 -6.43 -18.86 10.83
N PRO A 285 -7.77 -18.95 10.93
CA PRO A 285 -8.66 -18.45 9.88
C PRO A 285 -8.47 -16.94 9.69
N ALA A 286 -8.41 -16.50 8.44
CA ALA A 286 -8.19 -15.11 8.07
C ALA A 286 -9.00 -14.69 6.83
N PRO A 287 -9.41 -13.41 6.74
CA PRO A 287 -10.32 -12.90 5.73
C PRO A 287 -9.85 -12.98 4.28
N TYR A 288 -8.55 -13.08 4.03
CA TYR A 288 -7.98 -13.08 2.68
C TYR A 288 -6.95 -14.21 2.51
N SER A 289 -7.34 -15.42 2.90
CA SER A 289 -6.48 -16.59 2.78
C SER A 289 -6.46 -17.14 1.36
N GLY A 290 -5.40 -17.85 0.98
CA GLY A 290 -5.36 -18.48 -0.34
C GLY A 290 -4.26 -19.51 -0.55
N TRP A 291 -4.46 -20.31 -1.57
CA TRP A 291 -3.59 -21.38 -2.04
C TRP A 291 -3.42 -21.28 -3.55
N ILE A 292 -2.18 -21.34 -4.01
CA ILE A 292 -1.86 -21.49 -5.43
C ILE A 292 -0.77 -22.53 -5.61
N SER A 293 -0.92 -23.41 -6.60
CA SER A 293 0.09 -24.40 -6.99
C SER A 293 0.33 -24.34 -8.49
N ILE A 294 1.61 -24.24 -8.87
CA ILE A 294 2.11 -24.18 -10.25
C ILE A 294 3.07 -25.37 -10.45
N PRO A 295 2.56 -26.56 -10.83
CA PRO A 295 3.34 -27.79 -10.79
C PRO A 295 4.57 -27.80 -11.69
N ASP A 296 4.50 -27.21 -12.89
CA ASP A 296 5.63 -27.17 -13.83
C ASP A 296 6.77 -26.25 -13.36
N HIS A 297 6.45 -25.23 -12.56
CA HIS A 297 7.43 -24.42 -11.84
C HIS A 297 7.87 -25.03 -10.49
N ASN A 298 7.29 -26.18 -10.10
CA ASN A 298 7.46 -26.79 -8.77
C ASN A 298 7.23 -25.78 -7.65
N TYR A 299 6.17 -24.98 -7.75
CA TYR A 299 5.99 -23.80 -6.91
C TYR A 299 4.63 -23.78 -6.22
N VAL A 300 4.60 -23.47 -4.92
CA VAL A 300 3.39 -23.39 -4.11
C VAL A 300 3.45 -22.17 -3.19
N VAL A 301 2.32 -21.49 -3.06
CA VAL A 301 2.11 -20.46 -2.04
C VAL A 301 0.86 -20.81 -1.23
N ALA A 302 1.01 -20.77 0.10
CA ALA A 302 -0.03 -21.05 1.08
C ALA A 302 -0.10 -19.88 2.07
N SER A 303 -1.16 -19.09 2.03
CA SER A 303 -1.29 -17.85 2.81
C SER A 303 -2.56 -17.82 3.64
N VAL A 304 -2.46 -17.29 4.87
CA VAL A 304 -3.58 -16.98 5.77
C VAL A 304 -3.57 -15.50 6.13
N SER A 305 -3.60 -14.65 5.10
CA SER A 305 -3.45 -13.21 5.26
C SER A 305 -4.69 -12.53 5.85
N PRO A 306 -4.52 -11.62 6.82
CA PRO A 306 -5.59 -10.77 7.34
C PRO A 306 -5.76 -9.45 6.58
N GLU A 307 -4.85 -9.08 5.68
CA GLU A 307 -4.73 -7.72 5.17
C GLU A 307 -5.09 -7.61 3.69
N LEU A 308 -5.91 -6.60 3.37
CA LEU A 308 -6.35 -6.26 2.03
C LEU A 308 -5.38 -5.25 1.42
N LEU A 309 -4.91 -5.50 0.20
CA LEU A 309 -4.18 -4.51 -0.58
C LEU A 309 -5.15 -3.57 -1.29
N LEU A 310 -6.12 -4.13 -2.01
CA LEU A 310 -7.03 -3.38 -2.88
C LEU A 310 -8.31 -4.18 -3.11
N SER A 311 -9.45 -3.52 -2.91
CA SER A 311 -10.78 -3.95 -3.36
C SER A 311 -11.30 -2.94 -4.37
N ILE A 312 -11.88 -3.42 -5.47
CA ILE A 312 -12.48 -2.62 -6.54
C ILE A 312 -13.92 -3.10 -6.75
N HIS A 313 -14.86 -2.15 -6.73
CA HIS A 313 -16.25 -2.38 -7.08
C HIS A 313 -16.75 -1.24 -7.98
N GLY A 314 -16.80 -1.49 -9.30
CA GLY A 314 -17.09 -0.45 -10.28
C GLY A 314 -15.96 0.57 -10.31
N ASP A 315 -16.26 1.81 -9.91
CA ASP A 315 -15.26 2.88 -9.76
C ASP A 315 -14.82 3.11 -8.30
N GLU A 316 -15.41 2.43 -7.31
CA GLU A 316 -15.02 2.55 -5.90
C GLU A 316 -13.78 1.69 -5.62
N LEU A 317 -12.70 2.33 -5.20
CA LEU A 317 -11.48 1.69 -4.71
C LEU A 317 -11.48 1.72 -3.18
N SER A 318 -10.99 0.65 -2.54
CA SER A 318 -10.75 0.65 -1.10
C SER A 318 -9.55 -0.17 -0.68
N THR A 319 -8.89 0.29 0.38
CA THR A 319 -7.84 -0.42 1.12
C THR A 319 -8.11 -0.32 2.62
N ARG A 320 -7.49 -1.20 3.40
CA ARG A 320 -7.76 -1.38 4.83
C ARG A 320 -6.44 -1.50 5.60
N PRO A 321 -5.85 -0.39 6.06
CA PRO A 321 -4.60 -0.44 6.82
C PRO A 321 -4.88 -1.07 8.18
N ILE A 322 -4.04 -2.03 8.57
CA ILE A 322 -4.09 -2.69 9.86
C ILE A 322 -2.81 -2.38 10.62
N LYS A 323 -2.93 -1.69 11.77
CA LYS A 323 -1.77 -1.42 12.61
C LYS A 323 -2.19 -1.13 14.03
N GLY A 324 -1.50 -1.75 14.99
CA GLY A 324 -1.96 -1.81 16.36
C GLY A 324 -2.56 -3.17 16.68
N THR A 325 -1.88 -3.93 17.53
CA THR A 325 -2.31 -5.29 17.91
C THR A 325 -2.24 -5.50 19.41
N ARG A 326 -3.27 -6.10 20.01
CA ARG A 326 -3.22 -6.65 21.37
C ARG A 326 -3.71 -8.10 21.37
N PRO A 327 -3.14 -8.99 22.20
CA PRO A 327 -3.64 -10.36 22.31
C PRO A 327 -5.05 -10.38 22.93
N ARG A 328 -5.82 -11.43 22.70
CA ARG A 328 -7.06 -11.70 23.45
C ARG A 328 -6.76 -12.12 24.88
N ALA A 329 -7.71 -11.85 25.78
CA ALA A 329 -7.68 -12.34 27.15
C ALA A 329 -8.96 -13.12 27.51
N ARG A 330 -8.79 -14.27 28.18
CA ARG A 330 -9.91 -15.12 28.66
C ARG A 330 -10.90 -14.39 29.60
N LYS A 331 -10.42 -13.37 30.32
CA LYS A 331 -11.26 -12.59 31.23
C LYS A 331 -11.76 -11.35 30.49
N ARG A 332 -13.07 -11.22 30.33
CA ARG A 332 -13.73 -10.11 29.65
C ARG A 332 -13.23 -8.73 30.09
N ASP A 333 -13.11 -8.48 31.40
CA ASP A 333 -12.63 -7.18 31.90
C ASP A 333 -11.19 -6.87 31.47
N ARG A 334 -10.33 -7.89 31.39
CA ARG A 334 -8.96 -7.72 30.89
C ARG A 334 -8.95 -7.55 29.37
N ASP A 335 -9.80 -8.26 28.64
CA ASP A 335 -9.94 -8.13 27.18
C ASP A 335 -10.37 -6.71 26.80
N GLU A 336 -11.35 -6.17 27.51
CA GLU A 336 -11.80 -4.78 27.37
C GLU A 336 -10.73 -3.75 27.79
N ALA A 337 -9.93 -4.06 28.82
CA ALA A 337 -8.80 -3.21 29.18
C ALA A 337 -7.73 -3.19 28.09
N LEU A 338 -7.45 -4.33 27.44
CA LEU A 338 -6.49 -4.41 26.34
C LEU A 338 -6.93 -3.61 25.11
N LYS A 339 -8.23 -3.58 24.79
CA LYS A 339 -8.77 -2.68 23.75
C LYS A 339 -8.53 -1.20 24.08
N ARG A 340 -8.80 -0.79 25.32
CA ARG A 340 -8.52 0.59 25.77
C ARG A 340 -7.03 0.91 25.77
N GLU A 341 -6.18 -0.02 26.19
CA GLU A 341 -4.72 0.11 26.12
C GLU A 341 -4.22 0.27 24.68
N LEU A 342 -4.82 -0.44 23.72
CA LEU A 342 -4.52 -0.30 22.29
C LEU A 342 -4.79 1.12 21.80
N VAL A 343 -5.98 1.65 22.08
CA VAL A 343 -6.43 2.99 21.64
C VAL A 343 -5.70 4.12 22.38
N ALA A 344 -5.38 3.95 23.66
CA ALA A 344 -4.62 4.93 24.43
C ALA A 344 -3.13 4.96 24.03
N SER A 345 -2.61 3.88 23.42
CA SER A 345 -1.21 3.79 23.04
C SER A 345 -0.83 4.83 21.98
N ARG A 346 0.07 5.75 22.34
CA ARG A 346 0.58 6.77 21.41
C ARG A 346 1.27 6.17 20.20
N LYS A 347 2.13 5.17 20.41
CA LYS A 347 2.86 4.46 19.35
C LYS A 347 1.90 3.83 18.33
N GLU A 348 0.90 3.09 18.80
CA GLU A 348 0.01 2.32 17.93
C GLU A 348 -0.89 3.24 17.10
N VAL A 349 -1.47 4.27 17.72
CA VAL A 349 -2.29 5.25 17.02
C VAL A 349 -1.46 6.04 16.01
N SER A 350 -0.23 6.42 16.35
CA SER A 350 0.61 7.20 15.43
C SER A 350 1.04 6.40 14.22
N GLU A 351 1.46 5.16 14.43
CA GLU A 351 1.79 4.26 13.32
C GLU A 351 0.57 3.98 12.44
N HIS A 352 -0.61 3.81 13.04
CA HIS A 352 -1.85 3.62 12.28
C HIS A 352 -2.22 4.84 11.43
N MET A 353 -2.14 6.06 11.98
CA MET A 353 -2.44 7.29 11.25
C MET A 353 -1.46 7.55 10.11
N MET A 354 -0.18 7.24 10.30
CA MET A 354 0.81 7.30 9.23
C MET A 354 0.45 6.39 8.06
N LEU A 355 -0.02 5.16 8.32
CA LEU A 355 -0.47 4.25 7.26
C LEU A 355 -1.74 4.75 6.57
N VAL A 356 -2.67 5.35 7.31
CA VAL A 356 -3.86 5.99 6.71
C VAL A 356 -3.46 7.09 5.73
N ASP A 357 -2.54 7.97 6.09
CA ASP A 357 -2.06 9.02 5.17
C ASP A 357 -1.29 8.43 3.98
N LEU A 358 -0.50 7.37 4.17
CA LEU A 358 0.21 6.66 3.11
C LEU A 358 -0.77 6.05 2.09
N GLU A 359 -1.82 5.40 2.56
CA GLU A 359 -2.84 4.80 1.69
C GLU A 359 -3.70 5.85 0.99
N ARG A 360 -4.01 6.98 1.65
CA ARG A 360 -4.65 8.13 0.99
C ARG A 360 -3.79 8.66 -0.15
N ASN A 361 -2.47 8.71 0.03
CA ASN A 361 -1.54 9.15 -1.00
C ASN A 361 -1.52 8.17 -2.19
N ASP A 362 -1.44 6.87 -1.94
CA ASP A 362 -1.41 5.87 -3.01
C ASP A 362 -2.73 5.86 -3.80
N LEU A 363 -3.88 5.93 -3.14
CA LEU A 363 -5.17 6.10 -3.82
C LEU A 363 -5.26 7.43 -4.57
N GLY A 364 -4.70 8.50 -4.01
CA GLY A 364 -4.67 9.83 -4.62
C GLY A 364 -4.01 9.85 -6.01
N LYS A 365 -3.08 8.94 -6.30
CA LYS A 365 -2.44 8.85 -7.62
C LYS A 365 -3.41 8.50 -8.76
N VAL A 366 -4.52 7.83 -8.45
CA VAL A 366 -5.46 7.26 -9.45
C VAL A 366 -6.93 7.65 -9.21
N CYS A 367 -7.26 8.18 -8.05
CA CYS A 367 -8.62 8.59 -7.72
C CYS A 367 -8.89 10.05 -8.10
N ARG A 368 -10.15 10.37 -8.38
CA ARG A 368 -10.62 11.74 -8.62
C ARG A 368 -10.32 12.62 -7.42
N VAL A 369 -9.95 13.88 -7.67
CA VAL A 369 -9.76 14.88 -6.62
C VAL A 369 -11.04 14.98 -5.77
N GLY A 370 -10.87 14.93 -4.45
CA GLY A 370 -11.98 15.00 -3.50
C GLY A 370 -12.73 13.71 -3.20
N SER A 371 -12.43 12.62 -3.91
CA SER A 371 -13.05 11.32 -3.66
C SER A 371 -12.37 10.52 -2.54
N VAL A 372 -11.04 10.67 -2.37
CA VAL A 372 -10.25 9.90 -1.38
C VAL A 372 -10.55 10.35 0.05
N LYS A 373 -11.00 9.41 0.89
CA LYS A 373 -11.46 9.67 2.27
C LYS A 373 -11.04 8.57 3.22
N TRP A 374 -10.70 8.99 4.44
CA TRP A 374 -10.54 8.10 5.58
C TRP A 374 -11.92 7.82 6.21
N HIS A 375 -12.22 6.55 6.41
CA HIS A 375 -13.50 6.03 6.92
C HIS A 375 -13.29 4.95 7.99
N ASP A 376 -14.35 4.70 8.77
CA ASP A 376 -14.51 3.49 9.60
C ASP A 376 -13.33 3.12 10.52
N TRP A 377 -12.77 4.09 11.25
CA TRP A 377 -11.75 3.84 12.28
C TRP A 377 -12.34 3.07 13.47
N ARG A 378 -11.93 1.80 13.62
CA ARG A 378 -12.57 0.81 14.50
C ARG A 378 -11.59 -0.20 15.08
N ILE A 379 -12.05 -0.93 16.08
CA ILE A 379 -11.37 -2.10 16.64
C ILE A 379 -12.03 -3.36 16.06
N GLU A 380 -11.23 -4.24 15.46
CA GLU A 380 -11.67 -5.56 15.02
C GLU A 380 -11.05 -6.64 15.91
N SER A 381 -11.91 -7.43 16.57
CA SER A 381 -11.52 -8.56 17.39
C SER A 381 -11.57 -9.84 16.58
N HIS A 382 -10.41 -10.46 16.40
CA HIS A 382 -10.23 -11.80 15.84
C HIS A 382 -10.06 -12.84 16.97
N PRO A 383 -10.04 -14.15 16.67
CA PRO A 383 -9.99 -15.18 17.71
C PRO A 383 -8.82 -15.04 18.68
N ASN A 384 -7.68 -14.52 18.21
CA ASN A 384 -6.43 -14.48 18.96
C ASN A 384 -5.93 -13.05 19.26
N VAL A 385 -6.46 -12.03 18.57
CA VAL A 385 -6.00 -10.64 18.68
C VAL A 385 -7.10 -9.60 18.48
N HIS A 386 -6.87 -8.38 18.98
CA HIS A 386 -7.56 -7.15 18.61
C HIS A 386 -6.68 -6.33 17.66
N HIS A 387 -7.27 -5.80 16.60
CA HIS A 387 -6.64 -4.92 15.62
C HIS A 387 -7.28 -3.55 15.58
N LEU A 388 -6.47 -2.51 15.40
CA LEU A 388 -6.97 -1.18 15.02
C LEU A 388 -6.96 -1.09 13.48
N VAL A 389 -8.12 -0.77 12.93
CA VAL A 389 -8.42 -0.87 11.50
C VAL A 389 -9.09 0.43 11.03
N SER A 390 -8.74 0.88 9.84
CA SER A 390 -9.43 1.95 9.13
C SER A 390 -9.82 1.47 7.74
N ASP A 391 -10.71 2.17 7.06
CA ASP A 391 -10.89 2.03 5.62
C ASP A 391 -10.41 3.33 4.96
N VAL A 392 -9.72 3.23 3.83
CA VAL A 392 -9.47 4.38 2.95
C VAL A 392 -10.11 4.08 1.62
N ARG A 393 -11.02 4.96 1.18
CA ARG A 393 -11.82 4.76 -0.04
C ARG A 393 -11.69 5.95 -0.98
N GLY A 394 -11.79 5.71 -2.28
CA GLY A 394 -11.80 6.75 -3.31
C GLY A 394 -12.54 6.28 -4.56
N HIS A 395 -12.80 7.21 -5.49
CA HIS A 395 -13.40 6.88 -6.78
C HIS A 395 -12.37 7.06 -7.89
N LEU A 396 -12.20 6.04 -8.71
CA LEU A 396 -11.27 6.01 -9.83
C LEU A 396 -11.55 7.15 -10.82
N ARG A 397 -10.48 7.78 -11.32
CA ARG A 397 -10.56 8.79 -12.38
C ARG A 397 -10.94 8.15 -13.71
N GLU A 398 -11.59 8.92 -14.59
CA GLU A 398 -12.17 8.38 -15.84
C GLU A 398 -11.11 7.91 -16.87
N ASP A 399 -9.88 8.41 -16.76
CA ASP A 399 -8.73 8.06 -17.61
C ASP A 399 -7.86 6.93 -17.02
N PHE A 400 -8.23 6.38 -15.86
CA PHE A 400 -7.58 5.22 -15.24
C PHE A 400 -8.51 4.01 -15.22
N ASP A 401 -7.90 2.82 -15.13
CA ASP A 401 -8.59 1.56 -14.91
C ASP A 401 -8.12 0.82 -13.64
N GLY A 402 -8.71 -0.34 -13.35
CA GLY A 402 -8.35 -1.12 -12.16
C GLY A 402 -6.90 -1.61 -12.16
N TRP A 403 -6.22 -1.69 -13.32
CA TRP A 403 -4.81 -2.07 -13.36
C TRP A 403 -3.90 -0.91 -12.97
N ASP A 404 -4.29 0.33 -13.28
CA ASP A 404 -3.59 1.52 -12.75
C ASP A 404 -3.69 1.59 -11.23
N ALA A 405 -4.84 1.19 -10.66
CA ALA A 405 -4.98 1.07 -9.21
C ALA A 405 -4.05 0.00 -8.61
N VAL A 406 -3.92 -1.17 -9.25
CA VAL A 406 -2.94 -2.19 -8.83
C VAL A 406 -1.52 -1.64 -8.88
N GLN A 407 -1.13 -0.97 -9.98
CA GLN A 407 0.19 -0.34 -10.13
C GLN A 407 0.48 0.70 -9.04
N ALA A 408 -0.49 1.54 -8.68
CA ALA A 408 -0.31 2.60 -7.71
C ALA A 408 -0.16 2.09 -6.27
N LEU A 409 -0.91 1.04 -5.91
CA LEU A 409 -0.92 0.49 -4.55
C LEU A 409 0.11 -0.62 -4.33
N PHE A 410 0.53 -1.34 -5.37
CA PHE A 410 1.46 -2.48 -5.26
C PHE A 410 2.94 -2.07 -5.36
N PRO A 411 3.83 -2.58 -4.47
CA PRO A 411 3.52 -3.33 -3.24
C PRO A 411 2.92 -2.41 -2.16
N GLY A 412 2.15 -3.00 -1.24
CA GLY A 412 1.39 -2.26 -0.23
C GLY A 412 2.29 -1.44 0.70
N GLY A 413 1.98 -0.15 0.89
CA GLY A 413 2.80 0.74 1.71
C GLY A 413 2.98 0.27 3.17
N SER A 414 1.99 -0.42 3.74
CA SER A 414 2.02 -1.00 5.09
C SER A 414 3.08 -2.10 5.29
N ILE A 415 3.54 -2.72 4.21
CA ILE A 415 4.51 -3.82 4.24
C ILE A 415 5.90 -3.48 3.68
N THR A 416 6.08 -2.27 3.13
CA THR A 416 7.38 -1.71 2.75
C THR A 416 7.85 -0.71 3.80
N GLY A 417 7.03 0.30 4.10
CA GLY A 417 7.44 1.47 4.87
C GLY A 417 7.25 2.78 4.08
N CYS A 418 7.74 3.86 4.66
CA CYS A 418 7.47 5.22 4.24
C CYS A 418 8.75 6.08 4.37
N PRO A 419 9.19 6.81 3.32
CA PRO A 419 8.65 6.82 1.95
C PRO A 419 8.88 5.54 1.16
N LYS A 420 7.89 5.12 0.35
CA LYS A 420 7.82 3.80 -0.30
C LYS A 420 9.08 3.47 -1.12
N THR A 421 9.42 4.29 -2.11
CA THR A 421 10.57 4.06 -3.01
C THR A 421 11.90 3.95 -2.25
N ALA A 422 12.13 4.82 -1.26
CA ALA A 422 13.33 4.81 -0.44
C ALA A 422 13.44 3.56 0.43
N THR A 423 12.33 3.14 1.04
CA THR A 423 12.31 1.94 1.89
C THR A 423 12.46 0.66 1.09
N ILE A 424 11.98 0.59 -0.16
CA ILE A 424 12.22 -0.56 -1.04
C ILE A 424 13.71 -0.73 -1.33
N ALA A 425 14.43 0.35 -1.64
CA ALA A 425 15.89 0.31 -1.84
C ALA A 425 16.63 -0.15 -0.57
N ALA A 426 16.21 0.34 0.58
CA ALA A 426 16.79 -0.02 1.87
C ALA A 426 16.47 -1.47 2.28
N ILE A 427 15.27 -1.97 1.98
CA ILE A 427 14.89 -3.38 2.16
C ILE A 427 15.78 -4.28 1.31
N ASP A 428 15.97 -3.95 0.02
CA ASP A 428 16.82 -4.71 -0.88
C ASP A 428 18.27 -4.78 -0.38
N GLU A 429 18.81 -3.66 0.13
CA GLU A 429 20.13 -3.64 0.77
C GLU A 429 20.20 -4.47 2.06
N LEU A 430 19.18 -4.36 2.91
CA LEU A 430 19.16 -4.93 4.27
C LEU A 430 18.88 -6.43 4.28
N GLU A 431 17.91 -6.89 3.49
CA GLU A 431 17.53 -8.31 3.41
C GLU A 431 18.48 -9.10 2.51
N ALA A 432 19.19 -8.43 1.60
CA ALA A 432 20.17 -8.99 0.66
C ALA A 432 19.67 -10.20 -0.15
N THR A 433 18.35 -10.39 -0.21
CA THR A 433 17.68 -11.51 -0.87
C THR A 433 16.31 -11.06 -1.37
N PRO A 434 15.82 -11.60 -2.50
CA PRO A 434 14.49 -11.28 -2.99
C PRO A 434 13.39 -11.83 -2.08
N ARG A 435 12.29 -11.10 -1.98
CA ARG A 435 11.16 -11.49 -1.10
C ARG A 435 10.28 -12.57 -1.72
N HIS A 436 10.23 -12.68 -3.05
CA HIS A 436 9.35 -13.60 -3.76
C HIS A 436 7.88 -13.37 -3.37
N ALA A 437 7.13 -14.41 -3.02
CA ALA A 437 5.70 -14.27 -2.71
C ALA A 437 5.43 -13.42 -1.45
N TRP A 438 6.34 -13.39 -0.47
CA TRP A 438 6.10 -12.65 0.76
C TRP A 438 5.98 -11.14 0.47
N THR A 439 4.94 -10.52 1.00
CA THR A 439 4.55 -9.12 0.72
C THR A 439 4.18 -8.81 -0.74
N GLY A 440 4.03 -9.84 -1.59
CA GLY A 440 3.33 -9.75 -2.86
C GLY A 440 1.81 -9.74 -2.67
N SER A 441 1.06 -10.18 -3.68
CA SER A 441 -0.40 -10.21 -3.65
C SER A 441 -0.96 -11.46 -4.34
N LEU A 442 -2.02 -12.02 -3.78
CA LEU A 442 -2.85 -13.07 -4.36
C LEU A 442 -4.28 -12.58 -4.41
N GLY A 443 -4.95 -12.77 -5.54
CA GLY A 443 -6.27 -12.20 -5.74
C GLY A 443 -6.87 -12.45 -7.11
N PHE A 444 -7.89 -11.66 -7.43
CA PHE A 444 -8.56 -11.68 -8.72
C PHE A 444 -8.93 -10.28 -9.19
N HIS A 445 -9.08 -10.12 -10.49
CA HIS A 445 -9.54 -8.91 -11.14
C HIS A 445 -10.25 -9.26 -12.45
N ASP A 446 -11.47 -8.79 -12.59
CA ASP A 446 -12.17 -8.78 -13.86
C ASP A 446 -12.43 -7.33 -14.32
N PRO A 447 -11.62 -6.80 -15.25
CA PRO A 447 -11.73 -5.41 -15.69
C PRO A 447 -13.01 -5.13 -16.48
N ARG A 448 -13.76 -6.16 -16.93
CA ARG A 448 -15.05 -5.98 -17.61
C ARG A 448 -16.16 -5.65 -16.62
N SER A 449 -16.13 -6.31 -15.46
CA SER A 449 -17.10 -6.11 -14.37
C SER A 449 -16.70 -4.96 -13.42
N GLY A 450 -15.43 -4.55 -13.44
CA GLY A 450 -14.87 -3.62 -12.46
C GLY A 450 -14.81 -4.21 -11.05
N VAL A 451 -14.69 -5.55 -10.92
CA VAL A 451 -14.59 -6.22 -9.63
C VAL A 451 -13.19 -6.79 -9.46
N ALA A 452 -12.54 -6.44 -8.34
CA ALA A 452 -11.24 -7.00 -7.97
C ALA A 452 -11.09 -7.11 -6.45
N CYS A 453 -10.30 -8.07 -6.01
CA CYS A 453 -9.85 -8.17 -4.63
C CYS A 453 -8.44 -8.77 -4.61
N TRP A 454 -7.52 -8.01 -4.03
CA TRP A 454 -6.10 -8.33 -3.91
C TRP A 454 -5.69 -8.26 -2.44
N ASN A 455 -5.09 -9.32 -1.92
CA ASN A 455 -4.59 -9.33 -0.54
C ASN A 455 -3.14 -8.82 -0.47
N ILE A 456 -2.60 -8.70 0.74
CA ILE A 456 -1.15 -8.62 0.94
C ILE A 456 -0.67 -9.99 1.44
N LEU A 457 0.34 -10.59 0.81
CA LEU A 457 0.86 -11.91 1.17
C LEU A 457 1.74 -11.88 2.42
N ILE A 458 1.12 -11.68 3.57
CA ILE A 458 1.67 -11.91 4.91
C ILE A 458 1.06 -13.16 5.53
N ARG A 459 1.70 -13.69 6.57
CA ARG A 459 1.36 -15.00 7.14
C ARG A 459 1.33 -16.09 6.05
N THR A 460 2.41 -16.12 5.26
CA THR A 460 2.54 -16.89 4.04
C THR A 460 3.69 -17.87 4.14
N LEU A 461 3.45 -19.10 3.69
CA LEU A 461 4.46 -20.11 3.42
C LEU A 461 4.60 -20.25 1.90
N GLU A 462 5.82 -20.13 1.44
CA GLU A 462 6.22 -20.40 0.06
C GLU A 462 6.97 -21.73 0.04
N ALA A 463 6.74 -22.58 -0.96
CA ALA A 463 7.46 -23.84 -1.10
C ALA A 463 7.88 -24.09 -2.53
N LYS A 464 9.12 -24.56 -2.70
CA LYS A 464 9.71 -24.97 -3.97
C LYS A 464 10.05 -26.45 -3.94
N GLY A 465 9.57 -27.18 -4.93
CA GLY A 465 9.86 -28.60 -5.13
C GLY A 465 11.11 -28.81 -5.97
N ASP A 466 11.73 -29.98 -5.81
CA ASP A 466 12.87 -30.41 -6.63
C ASP A 466 12.47 -31.32 -7.80
N GLY A 467 11.17 -31.52 -8.03
CA GLY A 467 10.61 -32.44 -9.01
C GLY A 467 10.67 -33.92 -8.62
N ALA A 468 11.34 -34.28 -7.52
CA ALA A 468 11.42 -35.64 -6.98
C ALA A 468 10.50 -35.84 -5.77
N GLY A 469 9.56 -34.92 -5.55
CA GLY A 469 8.59 -34.94 -4.45
C GLY A 469 9.13 -34.40 -3.12
N ARG A 470 10.34 -33.81 -3.08
CA ARG A 470 10.84 -33.10 -1.90
C ARG A 470 10.56 -31.62 -2.03
N TRP A 471 10.11 -31.01 -0.94
CA TRP A 471 9.75 -29.60 -0.89
C TRP A 471 10.62 -28.85 0.12
N GLN A 472 11.16 -27.71 -0.30
CA GLN A 472 11.81 -26.74 0.55
C GLN A 472 10.84 -25.59 0.79
N ALA A 473 10.47 -25.35 2.05
CA ALA A 473 9.62 -24.24 2.44
C ALA A 473 10.43 -23.06 2.98
N LYS A 474 9.88 -21.86 2.75
CA LYS A 474 10.32 -20.57 3.25
C LYS A 474 9.14 -19.89 3.95
N VAL A 475 9.38 -19.40 5.14
CA VAL A 475 8.48 -18.53 5.92
C VAL A 475 9.22 -17.25 6.19
N GLN A 476 8.62 -16.11 5.88
CA GLN A 476 9.18 -14.80 6.20
C GLN A 476 8.19 -14.02 7.06
N ALA A 477 8.69 -13.38 8.12
CA ALA A 477 7.86 -12.58 9.01
C ALA A 477 8.65 -11.45 9.66
N GLY A 478 7.95 -10.36 9.94
CA GLY A 478 8.49 -9.18 10.59
C GLY A 478 7.47 -8.05 10.58
N GLY A 479 7.93 -6.81 10.58
CA GLY A 479 7.04 -5.66 10.69
C GLY A 479 7.76 -4.33 10.52
N GLY A 480 6.96 -3.26 10.55
CA GLY A 480 7.46 -1.89 10.45
C GLY A 480 8.22 -1.47 11.69
N LEU A 481 9.50 -1.18 11.47
CA LEU A 481 10.42 -0.62 12.45
C LEU A 481 10.29 0.90 12.43
N VAL A 482 10.13 1.48 13.61
CA VAL A 482 10.04 2.93 13.84
C VAL A 482 11.11 3.38 14.81
N PHE A 483 11.27 4.69 15.00
CA PHE A 483 12.24 5.24 15.96
C PHE A 483 12.09 4.67 17.38
N ASP A 484 10.84 4.49 17.83
CA ASP A 484 10.47 3.95 19.14
C ASP A 484 10.48 2.41 19.22
N SER A 485 10.88 1.71 18.16
CA SER A 485 11.05 0.26 18.18
C SER A 485 12.12 -0.17 19.19
N LEU A 486 11.87 -1.30 19.85
CA LEU A 486 12.80 -1.90 20.79
C LEU A 486 13.29 -3.22 20.22
N SER A 487 14.57 -3.33 19.92
CA SER A 487 15.18 -4.42 19.14
C SER A 487 14.75 -5.82 19.61
N ILE A 488 14.79 -6.07 20.92
CA ILE A 488 14.35 -7.35 21.50
C ILE A 488 12.85 -7.62 21.26
N GLN A 489 12.00 -6.60 21.36
CA GLN A 489 10.55 -6.76 21.14
C GLN A 489 10.24 -7.04 19.68
N GLU A 490 10.93 -6.39 18.74
CA GLU A 490 10.76 -6.62 17.31
C GLU A 490 11.20 -8.03 16.89
N VAL A 491 12.27 -8.57 17.51
CA VAL A 491 12.68 -9.97 17.35
C VAL A 491 11.57 -10.93 17.77
N GLU A 492 11.00 -10.71 18.96
CA GLU A 492 9.94 -11.56 19.49
C GLU A 492 8.64 -11.41 18.68
N GLU A 493 8.32 -10.21 18.19
CA GLU A 493 7.19 -9.98 17.30
C GLU A 493 7.34 -10.75 15.98
N ALA A 494 8.53 -10.74 15.36
CA ALA A 494 8.77 -11.49 14.13
C ALA A 494 8.59 -13.00 14.35
N LYS A 495 9.14 -13.55 15.44
CA LYS A 495 8.93 -14.97 15.82
C LYS A 495 7.46 -15.27 16.07
N TRP A 496 6.76 -14.43 16.81
CA TRP A 496 5.34 -14.60 17.12
C TRP A 496 4.47 -14.58 15.86
N LYS A 497 4.75 -13.67 14.92
CA LYS A 497 4.08 -13.61 13.61
C LYS A 497 4.36 -14.84 12.75
N ALA A 498 5.56 -15.42 12.85
CA ALA A 498 5.93 -16.66 12.15
C ALA A 498 5.36 -17.92 12.83
N GLN A 499 5.14 -17.90 14.14
CA GLN A 499 4.90 -19.09 14.97
C GLN A 499 3.87 -20.06 14.40
N ALA A 500 2.70 -19.55 13.99
CA ALA A 500 1.64 -20.36 13.39
C ALA A 500 2.09 -21.11 12.11
N LEU A 501 2.89 -20.45 11.28
CA LEU A 501 3.49 -21.02 10.08
C LEU A 501 4.52 -22.09 10.43
N LEU A 502 5.38 -21.79 11.40
CA LEU A 502 6.41 -22.71 11.82
C LEU A 502 5.82 -23.96 12.49
N ASP A 503 4.76 -23.82 13.29
CA ASP A 503 4.04 -24.94 13.92
C ASP A 503 3.34 -25.82 12.86
N ALA A 504 2.68 -25.20 11.89
CA ALA A 504 2.04 -25.95 10.82
C ALA A 504 3.03 -26.64 9.89
N ALA A 505 4.21 -26.07 9.66
CA ALA A 505 5.24 -26.62 8.78
C ALA A 505 6.11 -27.68 9.48
N TRP A 506 6.57 -27.41 10.71
CA TRP A 506 7.66 -28.14 11.37
C TRP A 506 7.36 -28.59 12.82
N GLY A 507 6.14 -28.37 13.35
CA GLY A 507 5.68 -28.99 14.60
C GLY A 507 6.40 -28.54 15.87
N ILE A 508 6.63 -27.23 16.04
CA ILE A 508 7.57 -26.69 17.05
C ILE A 508 6.96 -26.64 18.47
N SER A 509 5.66 -26.38 18.64
CA SER A 509 4.95 -26.48 19.94
C SER A 509 3.45 -26.21 19.77
N GLU A 510 2.58 -26.80 20.59
CA GLU A 510 1.18 -26.38 20.70
C GLU A 510 1.09 -25.02 21.41
N SER A 511 0.88 -23.94 20.65
CA SER A 511 0.61 -22.62 21.23
C SER A 511 -0.78 -22.59 21.89
N ASN A 512 -0.81 -22.41 23.21
CA ASN A 512 -2.03 -22.27 24.02
C ASN A 512 -2.62 -20.84 23.94
N ILE A 513 -2.87 -20.34 22.73
CA ILE A 513 -3.52 -19.03 22.56
C ILE A 513 -5.03 -19.20 22.80
N PRO A 514 -5.65 -18.45 23.72
CA PRO A 514 -7.10 -18.48 23.91
C PRO A 514 -7.83 -18.06 22.64
N LYS A 515 -8.80 -18.85 22.20
CA LYS A 515 -9.72 -18.52 21.10
C LYS A 515 -11.01 -17.96 21.68
N GLU A 516 -11.39 -16.76 21.27
CA GLU A 516 -12.59 -16.05 21.73
C GLU A 516 -13.42 -15.55 20.53
N ASP A 517 -14.68 -15.14 20.77
CA ASP A 517 -15.58 -14.66 19.71
C ASP A 517 -15.08 -13.41 19.01
N MET A 518 -15.49 -13.24 17.75
CA MET A 518 -15.12 -12.10 16.89
C MET A 518 -16.12 -10.94 17.04
N SER A 519 -15.62 -9.70 16.96
CA SER A 519 -16.46 -8.49 17.03
C SER A 519 -15.84 -7.33 16.26
N ILE A 520 -16.68 -6.35 15.89
CA ILE A 520 -16.26 -5.06 15.35
C ILE A 520 -16.87 -3.98 16.25
N GLU A 521 -16.03 -3.09 16.78
CA GLU A 521 -16.40 -2.07 17.76
C GLU A 521 -15.81 -0.70 17.39
N PRO A 522 -16.54 0.41 17.64
CA PRO A 522 -16.01 1.75 17.36
C PRO A 522 -14.86 2.11 18.30
N VAL A 523 -13.93 2.94 17.83
CA VAL A 523 -12.86 3.49 18.69
C VAL A 523 -13.47 4.45 19.74
N PRO A 524 -13.23 4.23 21.04
CA PRO A 524 -13.67 5.15 22.09
C PRO A 524 -12.81 6.42 22.11
N ALA A 525 -13.45 7.57 22.39
CA ALA A 525 -12.77 8.81 22.76
C ALA A 525 -12.21 8.67 24.19
N LEU A 526 -10.91 8.36 24.31
CA LEU A 526 -10.25 8.14 25.60
C LEU A 526 -9.45 9.35 26.09
N ASP A 527 -9.03 10.22 25.16
CA ASP A 527 -8.19 11.39 25.40
C ASP A 527 -8.38 12.45 24.30
N GLU A 528 -7.84 13.66 24.50
CA GLU A 528 -7.96 14.77 23.54
C GLU A 528 -7.41 14.43 22.14
N ARG A 529 -6.43 13.52 22.04
CA ARG A 529 -5.86 13.09 20.76
C ARG A 529 -6.88 12.25 19.99
N THR A 530 -7.40 11.20 20.62
CA THR A 530 -8.41 10.31 20.02
C THR A 530 -9.71 11.07 19.72
N GLU A 531 -10.10 12.02 20.56
CA GLU A 531 -11.21 12.94 20.30
C GLU A 531 -10.98 13.79 19.05
N SER A 532 -9.81 14.42 18.92
CA SER A 532 -9.46 15.22 17.75
C SER A 532 -9.46 14.40 16.47
N LEU A 533 -8.93 13.18 16.49
CA LEU A 533 -8.92 12.28 15.33
C LEU A 533 -10.33 11.83 14.95
N LEU A 534 -11.17 11.49 15.93
CA LEU A 534 -12.59 11.17 15.71
C LEU A 534 -13.38 12.38 15.17
N GLN A 535 -12.98 13.60 15.55
CA GLN A 535 -13.54 14.82 14.97
C GLN A 535 -13.09 14.98 13.52
N SER A 536 -11.80 14.80 13.21
CA SER A 536 -11.28 14.81 11.83
C SER A 536 -12.02 13.83 10.94
N LEU A 537 -12.29 12.62 11.42
CA LEU A 537 -13.06 11.59 10.70
C LEU A 537 -14.51 12.03 10.38
N LYS A 538 -15.09 12.89 11.23
CA LYS A 538 -16.46 13.42 11.08
C LYS A 538 -16.52 14.71 10.25
N LEU A 539 -15.38 15.38 10.01
CA LEU A 539 -15.35 16.56 9.17
C LEU A 539 -15.75 16.15 7.76
N GLN A 540 -16.87 16.67 7.26
CA GLN A 540 -17.22 16.53 5.85
C GLN A 540 -16.18 17.28 5.01
N PRO A 541 -15.96 16.91 3.73
CA PRO A 541 -15.10 17.67 2.83
C PRO A 541 -15.62 19.11 2.77
N GLN A 542 -14.94 20.03 3.46
CA GLN A 542 -15.54 21.33 3.77
C GLN A 542 -15.53 22.28 2.57
N ILE A 543 -14.67 22.05 1.57
CA ILE A 543 -14.57 22.91 0.38
C ILE A 543 -14.12 22.06 -0.81
N CYS A 544 -14.89 22.06 -1.90
CA CYS A 544 -14.46 21.62 -3.21
C CYS A 544 -14.84 22.73 -4.21
N ILE A 545 -13.88 23.59 -4.52
CA ILE A 545 -14.07 24.69 -5.48
C ILE A 545 -13.58 24.16 -6.81
N ALA A 546 -14.49 23.75 -7.71
CA ALA A 546 -14.19 23.35 -9.09
C ALA A 546 -12.91 22.50 -9.23
N PRO A 547 -12.90 21.23 -8.76
CA PRO A 547 -11.69 20.43 -8.73
C PRO A 547 -11.15 20.23 -10.15
N ALA A 548 -9.86 20.53 -10.33
CA ALA A 548 -9.12 20.20 -11.54
C ALA A 548 -8.24 18.99 -11.25
N GLU A 549 -8.22 18.04 -12.18
CA GLU A 549 -7.37 16.87 -12.06
C GLU A 549 -5.89 17.27 -12.21
N PRO A 550 -4.98 16.79 -11.34
CA PRO A 550 -3.58 17.20 -11.37
C PRO A 550 -2.89 16.78 -12.66
N ILE A 551 -2.00 17.63 -13.16
CA ILE A 551 -1.20 17.41 -14.36
C ILE A 551 0.20 16.97 -13.92
N ARG A 552 0.67 15.80 -14.34
CA ARG A 552 2.10 15.46 -14.27
C ARG A 552 2.79 16.07 -15.49
N TRP A 553 3.82 16.88 -15.27
CA TRP A 553 4.56 17.54 -16.34
C TRP A 553 5.96 16.96 -16.45
N MET A 554 6.34 16.61 -17.68
CA MET A 554 7.67 16.15 -18.05
C MET A 554 8.44 17.24 -18.81
N PRO A 555 9.78 17.28 -18.73
CA PRO A 555 10.61 18.23 -19.48
C PRO A 555 10.38 18.23 -21.00
N SER A 556 9.95 17.09 -21.54
CA SER A 556 9.64 16.92 -22.97
C SER A 556 8.28 17.48 -23.38
N ASP A 557 7.42 17.83 -22.42
CA ASP A 557 6.06 18.28 -22.69
C ASP A 557 6.04 19.70 -23.27
N ALA A 558 5.00 19.98 -24.05
CA ALA A 558 4.76 21.33 -24.55
C ALA A 558 4.50 22.31 -23.40
N ALA A 559 4.92 23.56 -23.58
CA ALA A 559 4.62 24.63 -22.62
C ALA A 559 3.11 24.82 -22.47
N LEU A 560 2.66 24.96 -21.22
CA LEU A 560 1.26 25.16 -20.89
C LEU A 560 0.78 26.57 -21.29
N PRO A 561 -0.51 26.72 -21.63
CA PRO A 561 -1.11 28.04 -21.87
C PRO A 561 -0.99 28.89 -20.60
N SER A 562 -0.90 30.21 -20.73
CA SER A 562 -0.90 31.08 -19.56
C SER A 562 -2.25 30.97 -18.82
N PRO A 563 -2.26 30.84 -17.48
CA PRO A 563 -3.52 30.81 -16.73
C PRO A 563 -4.27 32.13 -16.88
N ASN A 564 -5.60 32.09 -16.80
CA ASN A 564 -6.41 33.30 -16.74
C ASN A 564 -6.12 34.10 -15.46
N PHE A 565 -6.49 35.38 -15.45
CA PHE A 565 -6.16 36.30 -14.35
C PHE A 565 -6.64 35.82 -12.97
N ASP A 566 -7.80 35.15 -12.91
CA ASP A 566 -8.41 34.64 -11.67
C ASP A 566 -8.06 33.16 -11.37
N GLU A 567 -7.28 32.51 -12.24
CA GLU A 567 -6.91 31.10 -12.10
C GLU A 567 -5.65 30.93 -11.26
N ARG A 568 -5.67 29.92 -10.38
CA ARG A 568 -4.52 29.54 -9.56
C ARG A 568 -3.87 28.33 -10.21
N ARG A 569 -2.70 28.52 -10.81
CA ARG A 569 -1.82 27.40 -11.19
C ARG A 569 -0.73 27.22 -10.16
N LEU A 570 -0.65 26.03 -9.56
CA LEU A 570 0.34 25.69 -8.56
C LEU A 570 1.35 24.69 -9.12
N LEU A 571 2.62 25.06 -9.08
CA LEU A 571 3.72 24.13 -9.32
C LEU A 571 4.03 23.39 -8.02
N PHE A 572 3.91 22.06 -8.02
CA PHE A 572 4.29 21.20 -6.91
C PHE A 572 5.56 20.42 -7.29
N ILE A 573 6.62 20.56 -6.50
CA ILE A 573 7.85 19.76 -6.66
C ILE A 573 7.76 18.53 -5.75
N ASP A 574 7.62 17.35 -6.35
CA ASP A 574 7.51 16.07 -5.64
C ASP A 574 8.89 15.45 -5.39
N ASN A 575 9.31 15.29 -4.13
CA ASN A 575 10.62 14.72 -3.80
C ASN A 575 10.53 13.22 -3.46
N LEU A 576 9.58 12.49 -4.08
CA LEU A 576 9.32 11.06 -3.87
C LEU A 576 8.86 10.75 -2.44
N ASP A 577 7.98 11.60 -1.92
CA ASP A 577 7.37 11.38 -0.61
C ASP A 577 6.09 10.56 -0.71
N SER A 578 5.78 9.87 0.37
CA SER A 578 4.58 9.05 0.51
C SER A 578 3.35 9.83 0.98
N PHE A 579 3.41 11.16 1.06
CA PHE A 579 2.27 12.04 1.37
C PHE A 579 2.03 13.13 0.31
N SER A 580 2.83 13.20 -0.76
CA SER A 580 2.74 14.22 -1.81
C SER A 580 1.34 14.36 -2.42
N TRP A 581 0.68 13.24 -2.75
CA TRP A 581 -0.63 13.26 -3.40
C TRP A 581 -1.76 13.72 -2.47
N ASN A 582 -1.58 13.61 -1.16
CA ASN A 582 -2.50 14.21 -0.20
C ASN A 582 -2.46 15.74 -0.28
N ILE A 583 -1.27 16.33 -0.45
CA ILE A 583 -1.10 17.79 -0.62
C ILE A 583 -1.68 18.23 -1.96
N VAL A 584 -1.33 17.51 -3.04
CA VAL A 584 -1.83 17.78 -4.40
C VAL A 584 -3.37 17.79 -4.40
N HIS A 585 -4.01 16.77 -3.81
CA HIS A 585 -5.47 16.70 -3.71
C HIS A 585 -6.04 17.82 -2.84
N ALA A 586 -5.45 18.10 -1.68
CA ALA A 586 -5.92 19.16 -0.78
C ALA A 586 -5.90 20.53 -1.46
N VAL A 587 -4.85 20.82 -2.24
CA VAL A 587 -4.72 22.07 -2.99
C VAL A 587 -5.67 22.12 -4.19
N ALA A 588 -5.81 21.02 -4.93
CA ALA A 588 -6.74 20.94 -6.06
C ALA A 588 -8.21 21.09 -5.62
N GLN A 589 -8.57 20.55 -4.46
CA GLN A 589 -9.90 20.76 -3.84
C GLN A 589 -10.18 22.23 -3.52
N LEU A 590 -9.14 23.05 -3.30
CA LEU A 590 -9.25 24.49 -3.08
C LEU A 590 -9.29 25.30 -4.40
N GLY A 591 -9.42 24.62 -5.54
CA GLY A 591 -9.61 25.23 -6.86
C GLY A 591 -8.34 25.66 -7.57
N ALA A 592 -7.19 25.11 -7.19
CA ALA A 592 -5.95 25.31 -7.94
C ALA A 592 -5.74 24.20 -8.98
N GLU A 593 -5.30 24.58 -10.17
CA GLU A 593 -4.74 23.66 -11.16
C GLU A 593 -3.33 23.29 -10.70
N VAL A 594 -3.15 22.04 -10.24
CA VAL A 594 -1.87 21.56 -9.71
C VAL A 594 -1.08 20.90 -10.82
N VAL A 595 0.14 21.39 -11.06
CA VAL A 595 1.11 20.81 -11.97
C VAL A 595 2.25 20.22 -11.17
N VAL A 596 2.41 18.90 -11.23
CA VAL A 596 3.40 18.12 -10.48
C VAL A 596 4.64 17.92 -11.34
N VAL A 597 5.80 18.21 -10.76
CA VAL A 597 7.12 17.97 -11.36
C VAL A 597 7.95 17.12 -10.40
N GLU A 598 8.62 16.10 -10.95
CA GLU A 598 9.53 15.25 -10.18
C GLU A 598 10.79 16.03 -9.77
N GLY A 599 11.05 16.08 -8.47
CA GLY A 599 12.23 16.70 -7.87
C GLY A 599 13.45 15.79 -7.83
N ARG A 600 13.27 14.48 -8.07
CA ARG A 600 14.31 13.44 -8.04
C ARG A 600 14.00 12.36 -9.10
N GLY A 601 15.04 11.74 -9.66
CA GLY A 601 14.92 10.69 -10.69
C GLY A 601 15.45 11.12 -12.05
N GLU A 602 15.37 10.24 -13.06
CA GLU A 602 15.88 10.54 -14.41
C GLU A 602 15.11 11.68 -15.12
N SER A 603 13.84 11.85 -14.81
CA SER A 603 12.98 12.91 -15.37
C SER A 603 13.23 14.27 -14.72
N ALA A 604 13.92 14.32 -13.58
CA ALA A 604 14.15 15.56 -12.85
C ALA A 604 15.17 16.43 -13.59
N ILE A 605 14.77 17.65 -13.93
CA ILE A 605 15.65 18.65 -14.55
C ILE A 605 16.02 19.73 -13.55
N GLU A 606 17.29 20.16 -13.58
CA GLU A 606 17.81 21.24 -12.73
C GLU A 606 17.72 22.63 -13.41
N ASP A 607 16.74 22.83 -14.30
CA ASP A 607 16.49 24.12 -14.98
C ASP A 607 15.20 24.78 -14.49
N VAL A 608 15.33 25.52 -13.38
CA VAL A 608 14.23 26.30 -12.78
C VAL A 608 13.61 27.29 -13.77
N ASN A 609 14.41 27.90 -14.66
CA ASN A 609 13.87 28.89 -15.61
C ASN A 609 13.01 28.21 -16.66
N HIS A 610 13.46 27.08 -17.19
CA HIS A 610 12.69 26.29 -18.14
C HIS A 610 11.35 25.84 -17.52
N ILE A 611 11.36 25.32 -16.29
CA ILE A 611 10.14 24.90 -15.58
C ILE A 611 9.17 26.08 -15.43
N ILE A 612 9.63 27.22 -14.91
CA ILE A 612 8.78 28.41 -14.71
C ILE A 612 8.21 28.92 -16.03
N GLN A 613 9.01 28.95 -17.10
CA GLN A 613 8.57 29.43 -18.42
C GLN A 613 7.56 28.47 -19.09
N SER A 614 7.76 27.16 -18.91
CA SER A 614 6.90 26.13 -19.48
C SER A 614 5.57 26.03 -18.74
N ILE A 615 5.59 26.04 -17.41
CA ILE A 615 4.39 25.82 -16.58
C ILE A 615 3.64 27.13 -16.29
N LYS A 616 4.37 28.24 -16.17
CA LYS A 616 3.85 29.58 -15.79
C LYS A 616 3.06 29.55 -14.47
N PRO A 617 3.67 29.06 -13.37
CA PRO A 617 2.96 28.95 -12.11
C PRO A 617 2.65 30.31 -11.50
N THR A 618 1.52 30.36 -10.79
CA THR A 618 1.13 31.49 -9.93
C THR A 618 1.56 31.28 -8.48
N HIS A 619 1.77 30.03 -8.08
CA HIS A 619 2.20 29.61 -6.74
C HIS A 619 3.14 28.41 -6.87
N ILE A 620 4.05 28.24 -5.91
CA ILE A 620 4.96 27.10 -5.85
C ILE A 620 4.88 26.43 -4.48
N ILE A 621 4.78 25.10 -4.46
CA ILE A 621 5.02 24.30 -3.26
C ILE A 621 6.26 23.43 -3.49
N LEU A 622 7.20 23.52 -2.56
CA LEU A 622 8.29 22.56 -2.43
C LEU A 622 7.81 21.45 -1.49
N GLY A 623 7.56 20.27 -2.05
CA GLY A 623 6.95 19.16 -1.34
C GLY A 623 7.86 18.53 -0.26
N PRO A 624 7.28 17.65 0.57
CA PRO A 624 8.05 16.82 1.50
C PRO A 624 8.91 15.80 0.75
N GLY A 625 9.76 15.06 1.47
CA GLY A 625 10.59 13.99 0.93
C GLY A 625 11.55 13.41 1.96
N PRO A 626 12.13 12.22 1.67
CA PRO A 626 13.09 11.58 2.55
C PRO A 626 14.46 12.23 2.52
N GLY A 627 15.20 12.06 3.61
CA GLY A 627 16.61 12.47 3.73
C GLY A 627 16.76 13.97 3.92
N ARG A 628 17.85 14.52 3.36
CA ARG A 628 18.24 15.93 3.50
C ARG A 628 17.95 16.71 2.23
N PRO A 629 17.74 18.04 2.31
CA PRO A 629 17.53 18.88 1.11
C PRO A 629 18.63 18.74 0.06
N SER A 630 19.88 18.47 0.47
CA SER A 630 21.01 18.18 -0.43
C SER A 630 20.81 16.98 -1.36
N HIS A 631 19.89 16.06 -1.04
CA HIS A 631 19.53 14.92 -1.89
C HIS A 631 18.40 15.25 -2.88
N SER A 632 17.89 16.48 -2.85
CA SER A 632 16.84 17.00 -3.75
C SER A 632 17.32 18.31 -4.41
N PRO A 633 18.24 18.24 -5.39
CA PRO A 633 18.90 19.42 -5.97
C PRO A 633 17.92 20.45 -6.52
N LEU A 634 16.85 20.01 -7.20
CA LEU A 634 15.84 20.92 -7.74
C LEU A 634 15.14 21.72 -6.63
N THR A 635 14.74 21.05 -5.54
CA THR A 635 14.14 21.69 -4.37
C THR A 635 15.10 22.70 -3.75
N GLN A 636 16.39 22.37 -3.63
CA GLN A 636 17.39 23.31 -3.12
C GLN A 636 17.57 24.53 -4.04
N LEU A 637 17.61 24.34 -5.36
CA LEU A 637 17.72 25.43 -6.33
C LEU A 637 16.53 26.38 -6.28
N PHE A 638 15.31 25.85 -6.14
CA PHE A 638 14.12 26.67 -5.92
C PHE A 638 14.21 27.41 -4.58
N ALA A 639 14.59 26.75 -3.49
CA ALA A 639 14.73 27.39 -2.18
C ALA A 639 15.74 28.56 -2.22
N ASP A 640 16.93 28.34 -2.77
CA ASP A 640 17.97 29.35 -2.90
C ASP A 640 17.49 30.56 -3.72
N ARG A 641 16.81 30.33 -4.85
CA ARG A 641 16.26 31.42 -5.67
C ARG A 641 15.12 32.16 -4.98
N ALA A 642 14.28 31.45 -4.21
CA ALA A 642 13.16 32.04 -3.49
C ALA A 642 13.63 33.03 -2.42
N ILE A 643 14.59 32.60 -1.58
CA ILE A 643 15.17 33.43 -0.51
C ILE A 643 15.84 34.69 -1.07
N ASN A 644 16.41 34.60 -2.28
CA ASN A 644 17.03 35.75 -2.95
C ASN A 644 16.07 36.58 -3.82
N GLY A 645 14.76 36.30 -3.82
CA GLY A 645 13.77 37.04 -4.62
C GLY A 645 13.88 36.84 -6.14
N ASN A 646 14.53 35.76 -6.57
CA ASN A 646 14.86 35.47 -7.98
C ASN A 646 13.87 34.52 -8.67
N ILE A 647 12.73 34.23 -8.04
CA ILE A 647 11.63 33.46 -8.64
C ILE A 647 10.53 34.44 -9.03
N THR A 648 10.48 34.74 -10.33
CA THR A 648 9.51 35.69 -10.89
C THR A 648 8.70 35.07 -12.00
N ASN A 649 7.47 35.54 -12.17
CA ASN A 649 6.64 35.23 -13.33
C ASN A 649 7.14 36.02 -14.56
N PRO A 650 6.61 35.76 -15.77
CA PRO A 650 7.02 36.48 -16.98
C PRO A 650 6.85 38.01 -16.93
N ASP A 651 6.02 38.52 -16.01
CA ASP A 651 5.78 39.95 -15.82
C ASP A 651 6.72 40.57 -14.75
N GLY A 652 7.63 39.77 -14.18
CA GLY A 652 8.62 40.19 -13.19
C GLY A 652 8.11 40.24 -11.75
N GLU A 653 6.90 39.75 -11.47
CA GLU A 653 6.36 39.66 -10.11
C GLU A 653 6.88 38.41 -9.41
N ILE A 654 7.18 38.51 -8.11
CA ILE A 654 7.66 37.39 -7.30
C ILE A 654 6.54 36.37 -7.11
N ILE A 655 6.85 35.10 -7.40
CA ILE A 655 5.89 33.99 -7.25
C ILE A 655 5.88 33.56 -5.78
N PRO A 656 4.72 33.55 -5.09
CA PRO A 656 4.61 33.00 -3.74
C PRO A 656 5.06 31.55 -3.64
N LEU A 657 5.83 31.22 -2.60
CA LEU A 657 6.36 29.89 -2.38
C LEU A 657 6.12 29.39 -0.96
N LEU A 658 5.69 28.14 -0.83
CA LEU A 658 5.54 27.42 0.43
C LEU A 658 6.40 26.14 0.44
N GLY A 659 7.32 26.02 1.39
CA GLY A 659 8.03 24.76 1.66
C GLY A 659 7.32 23.91 2.71
N ILE A 660 7.14 22.62 2.46
CA ILE A 660 6.52 21.67 3.42
C ILE A 660 7.54 20.59 3.78
N CYS A 661 7.77 20.36 5.08
CA CYS A 661 8.76 19.43 5.63
C CYS A 661 10.16 19.58 5.01
N LEU A 662 10.54 18.73 4.04
CA LEU A 662 11.82 18.85 3.32
C LEU A 662 11.94 20.22 2.62
N GLY A 663 10.87 20.73 2.01
CA GLY A 663 10.85 22.06 1.41
C GLY A 663 11.04 23.18 2.43
N HIS A 664 10.51 23.03 3.65
CA HIS A 664 10.74 23.97 4.77
C HIS A 664 12.21 23.95 5.20
N GLN A 665 12.80 22.76 5.29
CA GLN A 665 14.21 22.57 5.64
C GLN A 665 15.13 23.19 4.59
N ALA A 666 14.84 23.00 3.30
CA ALA A 666 15.58 23.58 2.18
C ALA A 666 15.60 25.12 2.25
N LEU A 667 14.47 25.75 2.57
CA LEU A 667 14.38 27.21 2.75
C LEU A 667 15.22 27.71 3.92
N GLY A 668 15.23 26.99 5.03
CA GLY A 668 16.09 27.31 6.17
C GLY A 668 17.57 27.22 5.82
N GLU A 669 18.00 26.11 5.20
CA GLU A 669 19.39 25.93 4.77
C GLU A 669 19.82 26.97 3.74
N ALA A 670 18.95 27.33 2.79
CA ALA A 670 19.17 28.40 1.82
C ALA A 670 19.39 29.77 2.47
N ALA A 671 18.72 30.03 3.61
CA ALA A 671 18.93 31.22 4.43
C ALA A 671 20.11 31.09 5.42
N GLY A 672 20.87 29.99 5.39
CA GLY A 672 22.04 29.75 6.23
C GLY A 672 21.74 29.18 7.62
N TRP A 673 20.50 28.74 7.88
CA TRP A 673 20.15 28.00 9.10
C TRP A 673 20.73 26.58 9.06
N LYS A 674 20.84 25.95 10.24
CA LYS A 674 21.40 24.60 10.35
C LYS A 674 20.30 23.57 10.53
N LEU A 675 20.33 22.51 9.71
CA LEU A 675 19.50 21.33 9.90
C LEU A 675 20.16 20.35 10.87
N ILE A 676 19.51 20.07 11.98
CA ILE A 676 19.99 19.17 13.04
C ILE A 676 18.98 18.06 13.32
N SER A 677 19.41 16.96 13.93
CA SER A 677 18.47 15.97 14.46
C SER A 677 17.59 16.59 15.53
N ALA A 678 16.31 16.23 15.54
CA ALA A 678 15.35 16.72 16.51
C ALA A 678 15.82 16.39 17.95
N PRO A 679 16.02 17.40 18.83
CA PRO A 679 16.54 17.18 20.18
C PRO A 679 15.68 16.26 21.05
N LEU A 680 14.39 16.16 20.72
CA LEU A 680 13.40 15.34 21.43
C LEU A 680 13.15 13.98 20.76
N GLY A 681 13.93 13.61 19.75
CA GLY A 681 13.74 12.40 18.95
C GLY A 681 12.81 12.62 17.75
N ALA A 682 12.78 11.63 16.85
CA ALA A 682 11.93 11.66 15.66
C ALA A 682 10.44 11.55 16.04
N VAL A 683 9.58 12.24 15.29
CA VAL A 683 8.13 12.23 15.51
C VAL A 683 7.43 11.94 14.19
N HIS A 684 6.80 10.76 14.09
CA HIS A 684 6.07 10.30 12.91
C HIS A 684 4.64 9.91 13.29
N GLY A 685 3.64 10.51 12.63
CA GLY A 685 2.23 10.15 12.78
C GLY A 685 1.57 10.66 14.06
N VAL A 686 2.16 11.64 14.75
CA VAL A 686 1.57 12.21 15.96
C VAL A 686 1.00 13.62 15.70
N PRO A 687 -0.30 13.84 15.91
CA PRO A 687 -0.86 15.19 16.04
C PRO A 687 -0.30 15.85 17.30
N ASP A 688 0.29 17.03 17.15
CA ASP A 688 0.88 17.79 18.24
C ASP A 688 0.36 19.23 18.24
N ASP A 689 0.34 19.85 19.41
CA ASP A 689 -0.10 21.25 19.54
C ASP A 689 1.00 22.19 19.04
N ILE A 690 0.68 23.01 18.05
CA ILE A 690 1.57 24.00 17.44
C ILE A 690 1.15 25.39 17.90
N GLN A 691 2.08 26.13 18.50
CA GLN A 691 1.92 27.53 18.86
C GLN A 691 2.21 28.39 17.64
N ILE A 692 1.22 29.17 17.22
CA ILE A 692 1.25 30.03 16.04
C ILE A 692 1.41 31.49 16.47
N GLU A 693 2.24 32.23 15.73
CA GLU A 693 2.32 33.68 15.78
C GLU A 693 1.44 34.34 14.71
N GLU A 694 1.11 35.62 14.91
CA GLU A 694 0.30 36.36 13.94
C GLU A 694 1.04 36.48 12.60
N ASN A 695 0.56 35.75 11.59
CA ASN A 695 1.09 35.80 10.24
C ASN A 695 -0.05 35.59 9.22
N LEU A 696 0.12 36.16 8.03
CA LEU A 696 -0.82 36.02 6.93
C LEU A 696 -1.15 34.56 6.59
N LEU A 697 -0.14 33.69 6.64
CA LEU A 697 -0.30 32.25 6.40
C LEU A 697 -1.31 31.60 7.38
N PHE A 698 -1.46 32.15 8.59
CA PHE A 698 -2.27 31.60 9.67
C PHE A 698 -3.50 32.45 10.03
N SER A 699 -3.88 33.43 9.20
CA SER A 699 -4.92 34.43 9.52
C SER A 699 -6.31 33.91 9.94
N ARG A 700 -6.62 32.64 9.67
CA ARG A 700 -7.90 31.97 10.01
C ARG A 700 -7.72 30.76 10.94
N ILE A 701 -6.54 30.61 11.53
CA ILE A 701 -6.15 29.47 12.34
C ILE A 701 -5.98 29.95 13.79
N PRO A 702 -6.47 29.20 14.79
CA PRO A 702 -6.27 29.55 16.20
C PRO A 702 -4.78 29.65 16.56
N SER A 703 -4.46 30.44 17.59
CA SER A 703 -3.07 30.61 18.07
C SER A 703 -2.42 29.33 18.57
N VAL A 704 -3.21 28.31 18.91
CA VAL A 704 -2.75 26.95 19.18
C VAL A 704 -3.63 25.99 18.40
N THR A 705 -3.02 25.13 17.59
CA THR A 705 -3.75 24.17 16.75
C THR A 705 -3.03 22.84 16.68
N LYS A 706 -3.78 21.76 16.47
CA LYS A 706 -3.20 20.43 16.23
C LYS A 706 -2.74 20.31 14.77
N MET A 707 -1.50 19.88 14.58
CA MET A 707 -0.95 19.53 13.27
C MET A 707 -0.15 18.23 13.36
N MET A 708 -0.23 17.43 12.30
CA MET A 708 0.51 16.18 12.16
C MET A 708 1.99 16.44 11.87
N ARG A 709 2.87 15.67 12.52
CA ARG A 709 4.31 15.75 12.34
C ARG A 709 4.86 14.44 11.75
N TYR A 710 5.69 14.57 10.72
CA TYR A 710 6.48 13.50 10.13
C TYR A 710 7.93 13.95 9.93
N HIS A 711 8.68 14.11 11.04
CA HIS A 711 10.06 14.59 10.94
C HIS A 711 11.00 14.03 12.00
N SER A 712 12.24 13.81 11.56
CA SER A 712 13.40 13.48 12.40
C SER A 712 14.41 14.62 12.51
N LEU A 713 14.38 15.53 11.53
CA LEU A 713 15.28 16.67 11.44
C LEU A 713 14.49 17.96 11.67
N ILE A 714 15.17 18.95 12.25
CA ILE A 714 14.61 20.26 12.49
C ILE A 714 15.62 21.37 12.23
N LEU A 715 15.12 22.52 11.80
CA LEU A 715 15.92 23.72 11.66
C LEU A 715 16.28 24.34 13.01
N ASN A 716 17.54 24.76 13.11
CA ASN A 716 18.04 25.63 14.16
C ASN A 716 18.47 26.95 13.55
N SER A 717 17.80 28.03 13.97
CA SER A 717 18.08 29.39 13.51
C SER A 717 19.49 29.84 13.92
N THR A 718 20.25 30.37 12.97
CA THR A 718 21.64 30.84 13.15
C THR A 718 21.81 32.34 12.88
N ASN A 719 20.80 32.97 12.29
CA ASN A 719 20.74 34.39 11.94
C ASN A 719 19.27 34.87 12.00
N GLN A 720 19.02 36.13 11.61
CA GLN A 720 17.68 36.73 11.63
C GLN A 720 17.10 36.96 10.22
N ASP A 721 17.62 36.24 9.22
CA ASP A 721 17.23 36.44 7.81
C ASP A 721 15.81 35.90 7.53
N LEU A 722 15.30 35.04 8.41
CA LEU A 722 13.94 34.52 8.42
C LEU A 722 13.28 34.73 9.79
N ASN A 723 11.97 34.96 9.79
CA ASN A 723 11.15 35.01 11.00
C ASN A 723 10.62 33.63 11.34
N ILE A 724 10.74 33.22 12.61
CA ILE A 724 10.03 32.05 13.14
C ILE A 724 8.58 32.49 13.38
N ILE A 725 7.61 31.77 12.79
CA ILE A 725 6.18 32.14 12.88
C ILE A 725 5.32 31.04 13.50
N ALA A 726 5.91 29.89 13.83
CA ALA A 726 5.29 28.88 14.68
C ALA A 726 6.35 28.02 15.37
N THR A 727 6.03 27.52 16.57
CA THR A 727 6.84 26.57 17.35
C THR A 727 5.99 25.44 17.93
N ASP A 728 6.61 24.43 18.52
CA ASP A 728 5.88 23.45 19.32
C ASP A 728 5.27 24.13 20.57
N ALA A 729 4.01 23.84 20.90
CA ALA A 729 3.35 24.51 22.04
C ALA A 729 3.95 24.13 23.39
N LYS A 730 4.52 22.93 23.51
CA LYS A 730 5.02 22.38 24.78
C LYS A 730 6.30 23.06 25.26
N THR A 731 7.27 23.26 24.38
CA THR A 731 8.59 23.79 24.73
C THR A 731 8.90 25.12 24.07
N GLN A 732 8.18 25.48 23.01
CA GLN A 732 8.40 26.66 22.17
C GLN A 732 9.86 26.74 21.66
N SER A 733 10.51 25.59 21.51
CA SER A 733 11.93 25.51 21.16
C SER A 733 12.15 24.95 19.76
N LEU A 734 11.18 24.19 19.27
CA LEU A 734 11.23 23.55 17.97
C LEU A 734 10.61 24.48 16.93
N VAL A 735 11.37 24.88 15.91
CA VAL A 735 10.87 25.67 14.78
C VAL A 735 9.87 24.83 13.99
N MET A 736 8.61 25.30 13.91
CA MET A 736 7.53 24.61 13.20
C MET A 736 7.09 25.35 11.94
N ALA A 737 7.33 26.67 11.86
CA ALA A 737 7.14 27.42 10.64
C ALA A 737 8.06 28.65 10.58
N LEU A 738 8.40 29.06 9.35
CA LEU A 738 9.21 30.22 9.03
C LEU A 738 8.55 31.09 7.96
N ALA A 739 8.92 32.37 7.93
CA ALA A 739 8.56 33.32 6.88
C ALA A 739 9.72 34.24 6.55
N HIS A 740 9.88 34.56 5.26
CA HIS A 740 10.75 35.66 4.85
C HIS A 740 10.15 37.00 5.31
N PRO A 741 10.95 37.95 5.82
CA PRO A 741 10.44 39.23 6.34
C PRO A 741 9.73 40.10 5.29
N GLU A 742 10.19 40.04 4.03
CA GLU A 742 9.70 40.92 2.95
C GLU A 742 9.10 40.19 1.73
N LEU A 743 9.37 38.89 1.58
CA LEU A 743 9.03 38.13 0.37
C LEU A 743 7.88 37.17 0.69
N PRO A 744 7.04 36.80 -0.28
CA PRO A 744 5.95 35.85 -0.09
C PRO A 744 6.46 34.41 -0.03
N VAL A 745 7.39 34.14 0.89
CA VAL A 745 8.05 32.85 1.09
C VAL A 745 7.80 32.37 2.50
N TRP A 746 7.23 31.18 2.62
CA TRP A 746 6.92 30.53 3.88
C TRP A 746 7.41 29.09 3.89
N GLY A 747 7.59 28.53 5.08
CA GLY A 747 7.84 27.11 5.24
C GLY A 747 7.18 26.56 6.48
N VAL A 748 6.66 25.34 6.44
CA VAL A 748 6.09 24.61 7.58
C VAL A 748 6.72 23.23 7.73
N GLN A 749 7.06 22.85 8.97
CA GLN A 749 7.68 21.56 9.28
C GLN A 749 6.66 20.43 9.44
N PHE A 750 5.42 20.77 9.78
CA PHE A 750 4.29 19.84 9.91
C PHE A 750 3.55 19.65 8.57
N HIS A 751 2.65 18.68 8.53
CA HIS A 751 1.93 18.25 7.32
C HIS A 751 0.47 18.71 7.34
N PRO A 752 0.11 19.81 6.65
CA PRO A 752 -1.25 20.37 6.66
C PRO A 752 -2.30 19.48 5.97
N GLU A 753 -1.88 18.53 5.14
CA GLU A 753 -2.74 17.61 4.37
C GLU A 753 -3.18 16.35 5.14
N SER A 754 -2.48 16.05 6.24
CA SER A 754 -2.71 14.86 7.05
C SER A 754 -4.10 14.86 7.69
N CYS A 755 -4.67 13.66 7.88
CA CYS A 755 -5.90 13.51 8.64
C CYS A 755 -5.78 14.01 10.10
N GLY A 756 -4.55 14.07 10.64
CA GLY A 756 -4.25 14.62 11.97
C GLY A 756 -4.11 16.14 12.03
N SER A 757 -4.34 16.86 10.92
CA SER A 757 -4.21 18.32 10.80
C SER A 757 -5.56 18.97 10.45
N PRO A 758 -6.53 19.03 11.39
CA PRO A 758 -7.90 19.48 11.10
C PRO A 758 -7.99 20.89 10.50
N GLU A 759 -7.05 21.76 10.84
CA GLU A 759 -6.99 23.16 10.38
C GLU A 759 -6.03 23.37 9.20
N GLY A 760 -5.36 22.32 8.72
CA GLY A 760 -4.30 22.42 7.71
C GLY A 760 -4.81 22.89 6.33
N TRP A 761 -6.06 22.59 5.98
CA TRP A 761 -6.65 23.10 4.74
C TRP A 761 -6.76 24.64 4.73
N LYS A 762 -7.00 25.28 5.89
CA LYS A 762 -7.07 26.75 5.98
C LYS A 762 -5.72 27.39 5.69
N LEU A 763 -4.64 26.71 6.05
CA LEU A 763 -3.27 27.14 5.77
C LEU A 763 -3.03 27.15 4.25
N LEU A 764 -3.36 26.05 3.59
CA LEU A 764 -3.23 25.93 2.14
C LEU A 764 -4.10 26.98 1.41
N ASP A 765 -5.32 27.22 1.87
CA ASP A 765 -6.19 28.24 1.27
C ASP A 765 -5.66 29.67 1.54
N ASN A 766 -5.14 29.96 2.74
CA ASN A 766 -4.48 31.26 3.03
C ASN A 766 -3.29 31.50 2.10
N PHE A 767 -2.50 30.47 1.80
CA PHE A 767 -1.37 30.55 0.88
C PHE A 767 -1.83 30.88 -0.55
N LEU A 768 -2.88 30.20 -1.04
CA LEU A 768 -3.44 30.41 -2.39
C LEU A 768 -4.08 31.80 -2.60
N LEU A 769 -4.48 32.48 -1.53
CA LEU A 769 -5.06 33.83 -1.59
C LEU A 769 -4.01 34.95 -1.81
N LYS A 770 -2.70 34.64 -1.81
CA LYS A 770 -1.62 35.64 -1.80
C LYS A 770 -1.06 36.09 -3.15
N SER A 771 -1.73 35.74 -4.24
CA SER A 771 -1.48 36.34 -5.55
C SER A 771 -1.94 37.82 -5.57
N HIS A 772 -1.02 38.75 -5.85
CA HIS A 772 -1.33 40.18 -6.12
C HIS A 772 -2.30 40.39 -7.29
N ARG A 773 -2.64 39.33 -8.05
CA ARG A 773 -3.53 39.34 -9.20
C ARG A 773 -4.98 38.99 -8.88
N ILE A 774 -5.35 38.49 -7.71
CA ILE A 774 -6.74 38.04 -7.52
C ILE A 774 -7.58 39.14 -6.86
N ALA A 775 -8.31 39.89 -7.69
CA ALA A 775 -9.48 40.66 -7.27
C ALA A 775 -10.71 39.73 -7.24
N GLY A 776 -10.71 38.75 -6.35
CA GLY A 776 -11.82 37.81 -6.18
C GLY A 776 -11.88 37.36 -4.74
N GLN A 777 -12.92 37.78 -4.01
CA GLN A 777 -13.24 37.25 -2.70
C GLN A 777 -13.37 35.72 -2.81
N SER A 778 -12.78 34.99 -1.88
CA SER A 778 -13.22 33.63 -1.56
C SER A 778 -14.71 33.71 -1.21
N VAL A 779 -15.56 33.42 -2.19
CA VAL A 779 -16.98 33.27 -1.96
C VAL A 779 -17.13 31.94 -1.22
N GLU A 780 -17.64 31.95 0.00
CA GLU A 780 -18.26 30.76 0.58
C GLU A 780 -19.37 30.37 -0.39
N VAL A 781 -19.11 29.42 -1.28
CA VAL A 781 -20.14 28.83 -2.12
C VAL A 781 -20.85 27.82 -1.21
N PRO A 782 -22.15 28.00 -0.91
CA PRO A 782 -22.92 26.99 -0.21
C PRO A 782 -22.84 25.70 -1.02
N LEU A 783 -22.64 24.56 -0.34
CA LEU A 783 -22.69 23.20 -0.88
C LEU A 783 -23.81 23.08 -1.94
N LEU A 784 -23.47 23.20 -3.22
CA LEU A 784 -24.38 22.92 -4.32
C LEU A 784 -24.36 21.41 -4.53
N GLY A 785 -25.37 20.73 -3.96
CA GLY A 785 -25.57 19.29 -4.19
C GLY A 785 -26.32 18.55 -3.11
N ARG A 786 -27.48 19.06 -2.68
CA ARG A 786 -28.54 18.23 -2.06
C ARG A 786 -29.91 18.78 -2.45
N GLU A 787 -30.48 18.27 -3.53
CA GLU A 787 -31.89 17.86 -3.63
C GLU A 787 -31.97 16.80 -4.74
N GLY A 788 -32.39 15.58 -4.38
CA GLY A 788 -32.53 14.42 -5.27
C GLY A 788 -32.26 13.12 -4.53
#